data_AF-A0A7S1B0K9-F1
#
_entry.id   AF-A0A7S1B0K9-F1
#
_cell.length_a   1.000
_cell.length_b   1.000
_cell.length_c   1.000
_cell.angle_alpha   90.00
_cell.angle_beta   90.00
_cell.angle_gamma   90.00
#
_symmetry.space_group_name_H-M   'P 1'
#
loop_
_entity.id
_entity.type
_entity.pdbx_description
1 polymer ?
#
loop_
_entity_poly.entity_id
_entity_poly.type
_entity_poly.pdbx_seq_one_letter_code
_entity_poly.pdbx_strand_id
1 'polypeptide(L)'
;MAPSPTRRSSGGFARSRSPATTPSRNQGAEGNLELRKLTLGVSAAGVSERLLVRIHGVKLPSETSVGTPLGCTVFCGDQSLFKTGALDQLHRLTVEIRDGRGEAAIEVQPWIPGAQSLPKPERWSCRVCIHSKKNLFTKPVRAEATFAVPRPCGVVSLDTGGHIVVEVVRLAPAMLQGFLELSLGKELSAAVCEASTHGNLEKLHSLLEGAEELGQGKLPALESATALEVAARLGSEPAARALLNAGAPVTIAAVRSAEANMPSPCDETSKKVSDTSVSLALELFARLPKEDLPPWASKNVELARALEQKLPRLAGWIFNGNTSQLDCLNSSGAALAAYSASAWPVLAALLERGDDCPVEVHQLFAEALRMGEGDLAKVCLRLSGDADDLEGLGGGLHACLENGCTETVQEVMRTEWRRRSKRFPSNFSLGAVLPSLQLGDENADDFAECGICFEPFRSAGASVLCDDDGRVCTHLLCSSCVIGVAVRKNVTPICPFCRKTFTEAKMLPNPMTEPVAFYRLASQGETGSAFTVRRAADALSVFLPVQYDDLHERLQSRYETWCKDPVGELTETDFLERMWPWVSDMMLELKTEEQRGKPPSLTECPEGWFRHFDYDDCGYLTLFEVLRGCAKSTNIHVLAEADALGKELGSQRYHGARRLRGIVECCWDWNRWSTGISVRDFTDPGGLGFKLAARLPLTEGHRCGVPGFGPTYEI
;
A
#
# COMPACT_ATOMS: atom_id res chain seq x y z
N MET A 1 31.30 -59.86 -22.76
CA MET A 1 31.82 -60.86 -23.73
C MET A 1 30.86 -62.04 -23.76
N ALA A 2 30.62 -62.64 -24.93
CA ALA A 2 29.91 -63.92 -25.11
C ALA A 2 28.39 -63.97 -24.73
N PRO A 3 27.61 -64.96 -25.23
CA PRO A 3 26.24 -64.68 -25.71
C PRO A 3 25.11 -65.65 -25.23
N SER A 4 23.95 -65.52 -25.90
CA SER A 4 22.70 -66.32 -26.03
C SER A 4 22.87 -67.88 -26.08
N PRO A 5 21.82 -68.76 -26.21
CA PRO A 5 20.40 -68.50 -26.61
C PRO A 5 19.26 -69.47 -26.10
N THR A 6 18.02 -69.26 -26.61
CA THR A 6 16.85 -70.20 -26.73
C THR A 6 16.07 -70.59 -25.45
N ARG A 7 14.76 -70.99 -25.47
CA ARG A 7 13.90 -71.60 -26.52
C ARG A 7 12.36 -71.33 -26.34
N ARG A 8 11.55 -71.76 -27.33
CA ARG A 8 10.12 -71.48 -27.61
C ARG A 8 9.04 -72.20 -26.75
N SER A 9 7.84 -71.62 -26.69
CA SER A 9 6.50 -72.25 -26.95
C SER A 9 5.52 -71.10 -27.32
N SER A 10 4.78 -71.02 -28.43
CA SER A 10 3.82 -71.89 -29.17
C SER A 10 2.36 -71.74 -28.71
N GLY A 11 1.52 -71.10 -29.56
CA GLY A 11 0.06 -71.03 -29.43
C GLY A 11 -0.52 -70.05 -30.46
N GLY A 12 -1.49 -70.48 -31.28
CA GLY A 12 -2.01 -69.67 -32.38
C GLY A 12 -3.47 -69.91 -32.73
N PHE A 13 -4.02 -68.99 -33.53
CA PHE A 13 -5.29 -69.06 -34.28
C PHE A 13 -6.58 -69.55 -33.59
N ALA A 14 -7.56 -68.63 -33.47
CA ALA A 14 -8.81 -68.72 -34.23
C ALA A 14 -9.61 -67.40 -34.19
N ARG A 15 -10.16 -66.97 -35.34
CA ARG A 15 -11.22 -65.95 -35.38
C ARG A 15 -12.56 -66.65 -35.15
N SER A 16 -13.41 -66.13 -34.26
CA SER A 16 -14.82 -66.51 -34.21
C SER A 16 -15.72 -65.34 -34.61
N ARG A 17 -16.73 -65.63 -35.45
CA ARG A 17 -17.86 -64.75 -35.76
C ARG A 17 -19.09 -65.33 -35.07
N SER A 18 -19.87 -64.51 -34.37
CA SER A 18 -21.33 -64.60 -34.18
C SER A 18 -21.80 -63.60 -33.11
N PRO A 19 -23.10 -63.28 -33.01
CA PRO A 19 -24.11 -63.15 -34.06
C PRO A 19 -24.75 -61.74 -34.05
N ALA A 20 -25.54 -61.42 -35.08
CA ALA A 20 -26.31 -60.17 -35.11
C ALA A 20 -27.56 -60.28 -34.24
N THR A 21 -27.69 -59.42 -33.23
CA THR A 21 -28.94 -59.19 -32.48
C THR A 21 -29.65 -57.94 -32.98
N THR A 22 -30.91 -58.07 -33.38
CA THR A 22 -31.78 -56.99 -33.82
C THR A 22 -32.19 -56.09 -32.64
N PRO A 23 -31.98 -54.76 -32.71
CA PRO A 23 -32.55 -53.83 -31.73
C PRO A 23 -34.04 -53.61 -31.99
N SER A 24 -34.80 -53.49 -30.90
CA SER A 24 -36.22 -53.16 -30.89
C SER A 24 -36.54 -51.84 -31.61
N ARG A 25 -37.57 -51.87 -32.45
CA ARG A 25 -38.09 -50.73 -33.20
C ARG A 25 -39.14 -49.99 -32.35
N ASN A 26 -38.69 -49.00 -31.57
CA ASN A 26 -39.45 -47.80 -31.16
C ASN A 26 -38.63 -46.94 -30.17
N GLN A 27 -37.80 -46.05 -30.70
CA GLN A 27 -37.42 -44.81 -30.02
C GLN A 27 -37.73 -43.66 -30.98
N GLY A 28 -38.42 -42.64 -30.49
CA GLY A 28 -38.81 -41.49 -31.31
C GLY A 28 -37.56 -40.79 -31.83
N ALA A 29 -37.49 -40.56 -33.14
CA ALA A 29 -36.43 -39.77 -33.71
C ALA A 29 -36.63 -38.30 -33.29
N GLU A 30 -35.87 -37.84 -32.30
CA GLU A 30 -35.75 -36.41 -32.00
C GLU A 30 -35.12 -35.73 -33.22
N GLY A 31 -35.98 -35.11 -34.03
CA GLY A 31 -35.60 -34.29 -35.16
C GLY A 31 -35.00 -32.98 -34.67
N ASN A 32 -33.68 -32.85 -34.80
CA ASN A 32 -32.97 -31.62 -34.52
C ASN A 32 -33.43 -30.46 -35.47
N LEU A 33 -33.09 -29.17 -35.21
CA LEU A 33 -33.57 -27.92 -35.88
C LEU A 33 -32.50 -26.79 -36.13
N GLU A 34 -31.90 -26.57 -37.33
CA GLU A 34 -30.76 -25.63 -37.61
C GLU A 34 -31.19 -24.44 -38.50
N LEU A 35 -30.68 -23.23 -38.23
CA LEU A 35 -31.03 -22.01 -38.95
C LEU A 35 -29.80 -21.19 -39.36
N ARG A 36 -29.81 -20.65 -40.59
CA ARG A 36 -28.72 -19.83 -41.12
C ARG A 36 -28.76 -18.40 -40.61
N LYS A 37 -27.64 -17.99 -40.00
CA LYS A 37 -27.35 -16.67 -39.43
C LYS A 37 -27.52 -15.54 -40.46
N LEU A 38 -28.29 -14.51 -40.11
CA LEU A 38 -28.38 -13.22 -40.82
C LEU A 38 -28.20 -12.10 -39.79
N THR A 39 -27.38 -11.11 -40.11
CA THR A 39 -26.97 -10.06 -39.16
C THR A 39 -26.86 -8.73 -39.88
N LEU A 40 -27.58 -7.70 -39.42
CA LEU A 40 -27.41 -6.32 -39.82
C LEU A 40 -27.93 -5.39 -38.71
N GLY A 41 -27.10 -4.46 -38.24
CA GLY A 41 -27.38 -3.65 -37.05
C GLY A 41 -27.70 -2.19 -37.36
N VAL A 42 -28.48 -1.54 -36.49
CA VAL A 42 -28.78 -0.09 -36.52
C VAL A 42 -28.74 0.50 -35.10
N SER A 43 -28.64 1.82 -35.02
CA SER A 43 -28.67 2.66 -33.81
C SER A 43 -29.80 3.70 -33.92
N ALA A 44 -30.37 4.13 -32.80
CA ALA A 44 -31.39 5.19 -32.73
C ALA A 44 -30.99 6.24 -31.69
N ALA A 45 -31.35 7.50 -31.93
CA ALA A 45 -31.08 8.59 -30.99
C ALA A 45 -32.08 8.58 -29.82
N GLY A 46 -31.58 8.73 -28.59
CA GLY A 46 -32.39 8.98 -27.39
C GLY A 46 -32.61 7.78 -26.45
N VAL A 47 -32.69 6.55 -26.97
CA VAL A 47 -32.74 5.33 -26.13
C VAL A 47 -31.86 4.25 -26.73
N SER A 48 -30.77 3.92 -26.03
CA SER A 48 -29.77 2.94 -26.44
C SER A 48 -29.99 1.61 -25.73
N GLU A 49 -31.08 0.92 -26.04
CA GLU A 49 -31.42 -0.39 -25.47
C GLU A 49 -31.82 -1.36 -26.58
N ARG A 50 -31.29 -2.59 -26.54
CA ARG A 50 -31.69 -3.67 -27.44
C ARG A 50 -32.41 -4.75 -26.64
N LEU A 51 -33.39 -5.41 -27.26
CA LEU A 51 -34.09 -6.57 -26.68
C LEU A 51 -33.79 -7.77 -27.57
N LEU A 52 -33.28 -8.84 -26.96
CA LEU A 52 -33.05 -10.15 -27.55
C LEU A 52 -34.13 -11.10 -27.06
N VAL A 53 -34.99 -11.58 -27.95
CA VAL A 53 -36.00 -12.59 -27.61
C VAL A 53 -35.49 -13.95 -28.06
N ARG A 54 -34.83 -14.69 -27.15
CA ARG A 54 -34.44 -16.08 -27.42
C ARG A 54 -35.67 -16.97 -27.34
N ILE A 55 -35.71 -17.92 -28.26
CA ILE A 55 -36.71 -18.99 -28.31
C ILE A 55 -35.91 -20.30 -28.31
N HIS A 56 -36.20 -21.22 -27.39
CA HIS A 56 -35.48 -22.48 -27.25
C HIS A 56 -36.38 -23.57 -26.65
N GLY A 57 -35.86 -24.79 -26.49
CA GLY A 57 -36.62 -25.92 -25.91
C GLY A 57 -37.89 -26.28 -26.69
N VAL A 58 -37.91 -26.05 -28.01
CA VAL A 58 -39.07 -26.28 -28.89
C VAL A 58 -39.36 -27.78 -28.99
N LYS A 59 -40.37 -28.26 -28.26
CA LYS A 59 -40.94 -29.61 -28.46
C LYS A 59 -42.21 -29.50 -29.28
N LEU A 60 -42.16 -29.99 -30.52
CA LEU A 60 -43.34 -30.16 -31.37
C LEU A 60 -43.98 -31.54 -31.12
N PRO A 61 -45.32 -31.64 -31.14
CA PRO A 61 -46.00 -32.92 -30.95
C PRO A 61 -45.88 -33.80 -32.19
N SER A 62 -45.73 -35.11 -31.98
CA SER A 62 -45.44 -36.10 -33.04
C SER A 62 -46.49 -36.19 -34.15
N GLU A 63 -47.69 -35.64 -33.95
CA GLU A 63 -48.77 -35.60 -34.95
C GLU A 63 -48.75 -34.35 -35.85
N THR A 64 -47.83 -33.40 -35.63
CA THR A 64 -47.63 -32.31 -36.60
C THR A 64 -46.97 -32.83 -37.87
N SER A 65 -47.82 -33.27 -38.80
CA SER A 65 -47.45 -33.80 -40.12
C SER A 65 -46.35 -32.96 -40.79
N VAL A 66 -45.22 -33.62 -41.03
CA VAL A 66 -43.98 -33.10 -41.64
C VAL A 66 -44.24 -32.02 -42.69
N GLY A 67 -43.68 -30.83 -42.47
CA GLY A 67 -43.54 -29.80 -43.52
C GLY A 67 -44.49 -28.60 -43.49
N THR A 68 -45.36 -28.42 -42.48
CA THR A 68 -46.04 -27.11 -42.31
C THR A 68 -45.14 -26.16 -41.51
N PRO A 69 -44.52 -25.13 -42.11
CA PRO A 69 -43.72 -24.17 -41.34
C PRO A 69 -44.60 -23.44 -40.33
N LEU A 70 -44.06 -23.29 -39.12
CA LEU A 70 -44.60 -22.35 -38.14
C LEU A 70 -44.01 -20.96 -38.45
N GLY A 71 -44.63 -19.93 -37.92
CA GLY A 71 -43.95 -18.64 -37.80
C GLY A 71 -44.24 -18.03 -36.45
N CYS A 72 -43.25 -17.32 -35.94
CA CYS A 72 -43.33 -16.57 -34.70
C CYS A 72 -43.50 -15.09 -35.06
N THR A 73 -44.54 -14.45 -34.53
CA THR A 73 -44.65 -12.99 -34.54
C THR A 73 -44.40 -12.49 -33.13
N VAL A 74 -43.38 -11.66 -32.95
CA VAL A 74 -43.08 -10.98 -31.69
C VAL A 74 -43.58 -9.55 -31.78
N PHE A 75 -44.32 -9.10 -30.78
CA PHE A 75 -44.76 -7.72 -30.60
C PHE A 75 -44.10 -7.13 -29.35
N CYS A 76 -43.44 -5.98 -29.46
CA CYS A 76 -42.82 -5.29 -28.32
C CYS A 76 -43.33 -3.84 -28.20
N GLY A 77 -43.56 -3.37 -26.97
CA GLY A 77 -43.91 -1.98 -26.68
C GLY A 77 -44.44 -1.77 -25.26
N ASP A 78 -45.16 -0.68 -25.04
CA ASP A 78 -45.76 -0.35 -23.74
C ASP A 78 -46.87 -1.34 -23.36
N GLN A 79 -46.91 -1.77 -22.09
CA GLN A 79 -47.91 -2.68 -21.54
C GLN A 79 -49.36 -2.20 -21.75
N SER A 80 -49.61 -0.89 -21.78
CA SER A 80 -50.91 -0.29 -22.04
C SER A 80 -51.43 -0.56 -23.46
N LEU A 81 -50.55 -0.55 -24.48
CA LEU A 81 -50.91 -0.81 -25.88
C LEU A 81 -51.37 -2.26 -26.10
N PHE A 82 -50.85 -3.21 -25.31
CA PHE A 82 -51.34 -4.59 -25.31
C PHE A 82 -52.74 -4.72 -24.70
N LYS A 83 -53.08 -3.89 -23.70
CA LYS A 83 -54.41 -3.86 -23.06
C LYS A 83 -55.47 -3.21 -23.95
N THR A 84 -55.12 -2.19 -24.72
CA THR A 84 -56.04 -1.50 -25.65
C THR A 84 -56.25 -2.27 -26.95
N GLY A 85 -55.44 -3.30 -27.24
CA GLY A 85 -55.50 -4.06 -28.48
C GLY A 85 -54.88 -3.34 -29.69
N ALA A 86 -54.19 -2.21 -29.48
CA ALA A 86 -53.52 -1.42 -30.50
C ALA A 86 -52.21 -2.09 -30.98
N LEU A 87 -52.32 -3.33 -31.49
CA LEU A 87 -51.21 -4.15 -32.01
C LEU A 87 -50.54 -3.56 -33.26
N ASP A 88 -51.21 -2.64 -33.93
CA ASP A 88 -50.71 -1.82 -35.04
C ASP A 88 -49.71 -0.74 -34.58
N GLN A 89 -49.82 -0.29 -33.33
CA GLN A 89 -48.88 0.64 -32.69
C GLN A 89 -47.70 -0.08 -32.00
N LEU A 90 -47.71 -1.41 -31.99
CA LEU A 90 -46.68 -2.25 -31.36
C LEU A 90 -45.67 -2.76 -32.40
N HIS A 91 -44.39 -2.82 -32.00
CA HIS A 91 -43.32 -3.22 -32.91
C HIS A 91 -43.42 -4.71 -33.25
N ARG A 92 -43.85 -5.00 -34.48
CA ARG A 92 -44.08 -6.36 -34.99
C ARG A 92 -42.86 -6.88 -35.75
N LEU A 93 -42.25 -7.98 -35.30
CA LEU A 93 -41.31 -8.77 -36.09
C LEU A 93 -41.87 -10.16 -36.35
N THR A 94 -41.71 -10.69 -37.58
CA THR A 94 -42.21 -12.02 -37.96
C THR A 94 -41.05 -12.88 -38.48
N VAL A 95 -40.81 -14.03 -37.83
CA VAL A 95 -39.81 -15.04 -38.20
C VAL A 95 -40.52 -16.31 -38.67
N GLU A 96 -39.95 -17.00 -39.65
CA GLU A 96 -40.41 -18.34 -40.05
C GLU A 96 -39.60 -19.42 -39.30
N ILE A 97 -40.29 -20.28 -38.56
CA ILE A 97 -39.70 -21.45 -37.91
C ILE A 97 -39.85 -22.62 -38.88
N ARG A 98 -38.74 -23.04 -39.49
CA ARG A 98 -38.66 -24.19 -40.40
C ARG A 98 -38.01 -25.36 -39.69
N ASP A 99 -38.50 -26.56 -39.95
CA ASP A 99 -38.05 -27.83 -39.38
C ASP A 99 -36.67 -28.30 -39.93
N GLY A 100 -35.76 -28.79 -39.05
CA GLY A 100 -34.53 -29.54 -39.41
C GLY A 100 -33.12 -28.94 -39.08
N ARG A 101 -32.31 -29.58 -38.20
CA ARG A 101 -30.83 -29.47 -38.03
C ARG A 101 -30.17 -29.53 -36.58
N GLY A 102 -30.26 -28.51 -35.68
CA GLY A 102 -29.91 -28.50 -34.22
C GLY A 102 -30.19 -27.18 -33.42
N GLU A 103 -30.99 -27.23 -32.31
CA GLU A 103 -31.51 -26.13 -31.43
C GLU A 103 -31.72 -24.73 -32.07
N ALA A 104 -32.98 -24.31 -32.26
CA ALA A 104 -33.32 -23.08 -32.98
C ALA A 104 -33.36 -21.80 -32.10
N ALA A 105 -32.20 -21.29 -31.69
CA ALA A 105 -32.10 -19.95 -31.10
C ALA A 105 -32.35 -18.85 -32.16
N ILE A 106 -33.45 -18.09 -32.00
CA ILE A 106 -33.79 -16.97 -32.88
C ILE A 106 -33.30 -15.67 -32.25
N GLU A 107 -32.41 -14.95 -32.92
CA GLU A 107 -32.04 -13.58 -32.54
C GLU A 107 -32.94 -12.57 -33.27
N VAL A 108 -33.90 -12.01 -32.54
CA VAL A 108 -34.78 -10.93 -33.02
C VAL A 108 -34.17 -9.58 -32.67
N GLN A 109 -33.66 -8.84 -33.66
CA GLN A 109 -33.33 -7.42 -33.52
C GLN A 109 -34.39 -6.55 -34.22
N PRO A 110 -35.20 -5.76 -33.49
CA PRO A 110 -36.16 -4.84 -34.10
C PRO A 110 -35.46 -3.62 -34.73
N TRP A 111 -35.98 -3.15 -35.87
CA TRP A 111 -35.50 -1.94 -36.57
C TRP A 111 -36.52 -0.79 -36.48
N ILE A 112 -36.03 0.45 -36.38
CA ILE A 112 -36.84 1.67 -36.37
C ILE A 112 -36.35 2.63 -37.46
N PRO A 113 -37.22 3.00 -38.41
CA PRO A 113 -37.13 4.27 -39.13
C PRO A 113 -38.03 5.33 -38.46
N GLY A 114 -37.44 6.44 -37.98
CA GLY A 114 -38.15 7.73 -37.87
C GLY A 114 -38.87 8.13 -36.57
N ALA A 115 -38.92 7.31 -35.51
CA ALA A 115 -39.63 7.67 -34.28
C ALA A 115 -38.80 8.55 -33.31
N GLN A 116 -38.80 9.87 -33.51
CA GLN A 116 -38.10 10.85 -32.63
C GLN A 116 -38.98 11.47 -31.52
N SER A 117 -40.26 11.10 -31.40
CA SER A 117 -41.25 11.87 -30.61
C SER A 117 -42.14 11.09 -29.64
N LEU A 118 -41.94 9.77 -29.46
CA LEU A 118 -42.74 8.98 -28.50
C LEU A 118 -42.11 9.02 -27.10
N PRO A 119 -42.92 9.22 -26.03
CA PRO A 119 -42.43 9.21 -24.66
C PRO A 119 -41.91 7.82 -24.26
N LYS A 120 -40.92 7.78 -23.36
CA LYS A 120 -40.35 6.54 -22.84
C LYS A 120 -41.43 5.76 -22.06
N PRO A 121 -41.76 4.52 -22.46
CA PRO A 121 -42.80 3.74 -21.79
C PRO A 121 -42.37 3.31 -20.38
N GLU A 122 -43.29 3.36 -19.42
CA GLU A 122 -43.00 3.02 -18.02
C GLU A 122 -42.84 1.51 -17.80
N ARG A 123 -43.54 0.69 -18.60
CA ARG A 123 -43.48 -0.78 -18.52
C ARG A 123 -43.50 -1.41 -19.91
N TRP A 124 -42.40 -2.03 -20.28
CA TRP A 124 -42.31 -2.80 -21.52
C TRP A 124 -42.97 -4.17 -21.38
N SER A 125 -43.63 -4.63 -22.44
CA SER A 125 -44.13 -6.00 -22.58
C SER A 125 -43.79 -6.55 -23.96
N CYS A 126 -43.59 -7.86 -24.00
CA CYS A 126 -43.31 -8.66 -25.19
C CYS A 126 -44.43 -9.69 -25.34
N ARG A 127 -45.12 -9.72 -26.48
CA ARG A 127 -46.17 -10.70 -26.80
C ARG A 127 -45.69 -11.56 -27.96
N VAL A 128 -45.63 -12.86 -27.74
CA VAL A 128 -45.14 -13.85 -28.71
C VAL A 128 -46.33 -14.66 -29.21
N CYS A 129 -46.65 -14.50 -30.50
CA CYS A 129 -47.76 -15.19 -31.17
C CYS A 129 -47.20 -16.20 -32.18
N ILE A 130 -47.49 -17.48 -32.00
CA ILE A 130 -47.03 -18.55 -32.90
C ILE A 130 -48.17 -18.94 -33.82
N HIS A 131 -47.92 -18.95 -35.13
CA HIS A 131 -48.95 -19.11 -36.15
C HIS A 131 -48.64 -20.23 -37.17
N SER A 132 -49.67 -20.98 -37.55
CA SER A 132 -49.57 -21.99 -38.61
C SER A 132 -49.73 -21.35 -39.99
N LYS A 133 -48.82 -21.61 -40.92
CA LYS A 133 -48.76 -20.94 -42.24
C LYS A 133 -49.79 -21.46 -43.27
N LYS A 134 -50.93 -22.01 -42.83
CA LYS A 134 -51.87 -22.78 -43.69
C LYS A 134 -52.72 -21.95 -44.67
N ASN A 135 -52.76 -20.61 -44.59
CA ASN A 135 -53.35 -19.76 -45.63
C ASN A 135 -52.76 -18.35 -45.62
N LEU A 136 -52.78 -17.67 -46.78
CA LEU A 136 -52.26 -16.30 -46.96
C LEU A 136 -53.06 -15.23 -46.20
N PHE A 137 -54.37 -15.45 -46.00
CA PHE A 137 -55.30 -14.45 -45.47
C PHE A 137 -55.70 -14.69 -44.00
N THR A 138 -55.55 -15.91 -43.50
CA THR A 138 -55.85 -16.27 -42.10
C THR A 138 -54.69 -17.10 -41.54
N LYS A 139 -53.94 -16.48 -40.62
CA LYS A 139 -52.88 -17.12 -39.84
C LYS A 139 -53.44 -17.49 -38.45
N PRO A 140 -54.00 -18.69 -38.25
CA PRO A 140 -54.49 -19.08 -36.93
C PRO A 140 -53.33 -19.10 -35.94
N VAL A 141 -53.50 -18.35 -34.84
CA VAL A 141 -52.59 -18.35 -33.70
C VAL A 141 -52.77 -19.67 -32.97
N ARG A 142 -51.69 -20.45 -32.91
CA ARG A 142 -51.59 -21.77 -32.28
C ARG A 142 -51.21 -21.68 -30.80
N ALA A 143 -50.49 -20.62 -30.46
CA ALA A 143 -50.10 -20.32 -29.10
C ALA A 143 -49.78 -18.84 -28.97
N GLU A 144 -49.99 -18.32 -27.77
CA GLU A 144 -49.70 -16.93 -27.44
C GLU A 144 -49.26 -16.82 -25.98
N ALA A 145 -48.26 -16.00 -25.73
CA ALA A 145 -47.88 -15.59 -24.38
C ALA A 145 -47.49 -14.12 -24.35
N THR A 146 -47.70 -13.47 -23.21
CA THR A 146 -47.27 -12.09 -22.95
C THR A 146 -46.35 -12.06 -21.73
N PHE A 147 -45.28 -11.28 -21.85
CA PHE A 147 -44.08 -11.36 -21.04
C PHE A 147 -43.66 -9.95 -20.59
N ALA A 148 -43.54 -9.71 -19.28
CA ALA A 148 -43.16 -8.41 -18.72
C ALA A 148 -41.62 -8.26 -18.66
N VAL A 149 -41.10 -7.25 -19.36
CA VAL A 149 -39.65 -6.94 -19.48
C VAL A 149 -39.19 -6.23 -18.18
N PRO A 150 -37.99 -6.51 -17.61
CA PRO A 150 -36.75 -6.94 -18.27
C PRO A 150 -36.44 -8.45 -18.34
N ARG A 151 -36.93 -9.29 -17.42
CA ARG A 151 -36.60 -10.74 -17.39
C ARG A 151 -37.83 -11.65 -17.23
N PRO A 152 -38.69 -11.74 -18.25
CA PRO A 152 -39.68 -12.80 -18.36
C PRO A 152 -39.05 -14.01 -19.07
N CYS A 153 -38.81 -15.08 -18.32
CA CYS A 153 -38.68 -16.42 -18.88
C CYS A 153 -40.03 -17.14 -18.70
N GLY A 154 -40.53 -17.83 -19.72
CA GLY A 154 -41.75 -18.60 -19.57
C GLY A 154 -42.02 -19.57 -20.72
N VAL A 155 -42.84 -20.58 -20.40
CA VAL A 155 -43.19 -21.68 -21.30
C VAL A 155 -44.47 -21.34 -22.05
N VAL A 156 -44.38 -21.26 -23.36
CA VAL A 156 -45.51 -21.12 -24.27
C VAL A 156 -45.98 -22.52 -24.67
N SER A 157 -47.08 -22.98 -24.11
CA SER A 157 -47.71 -24.25 -24.48
C SER A 157 -48.44 -24.10 -25.83
N LEU A 158 -48.20 -25.04 -26.73
CA LEU A 158 -48.93 -25.15 -27.99
C LEU A 158 -50.27 -25.86 -27.77
N ASP A 159 -51.30 -25.43 -28.50
CA ASP A 159 -52.63 -26.08 -28.59
C ASP A 159 -52.59 -27.60 -28.86
N THR A 160 -51.50 -28.07 -29.44
CA THR A 160 -51.25 -29.46 -29.85
C THR A 160 -50.41 -30.25 -28.84
N GLY A 161 -50.11 -29.70 -27.66
CA GLY A 161 -49.37 -30.38 -26.57
C GLY A 161 -47.85 -30.22 -26.61
N GLY A 162 -47.32 -29.47 -27.59
CA GLY A 162 -45.93 -29.03 -27.60
C GLY A 162 -45.65 -27.87 -26.64
N HIS A 163 -44.38 -27.54 -26.42
CA HIS A 163 -44.00 -26.36 -25.64
C HIS A 163 -42.76 -25.67 -26.22
N ILE A 164 -42.66 -24.37 -25.93
CA ILE A 164 -41.60 -23.49 -26.42
C ILE A 164 -41.19 -22.58 -25.26
N VAL A 165 -39.91 -22.56 -24.91
CA VAL A 165 -39.39 -21.62 -23.89
C VAL A 165 -39.04 -20.31 -24.59
N VAL A 166 -39.52 -19.20 -24.02
CA VAL A 166 -39.17 -17.85 -24.46
C VAL A 166 -38.44 -17.15 -23.32
N GLU A 167 -37.27 -16.60 -23.63
CA GLU A 167 -36.45 -15.79 -22.74
C GLU A 167 -36.28 -14.41 -23.40
N VAL A 168 -36.68 -13.33 -22.73
CA VAL A 168 -36.39 -11.97 -23.19
C VAL A 168 -35.22 -11.41 -22.39
N VAL A 169 -34.12 -11.11 -23.08
CA VAL A 169 -32.87 -10.58 -22.54
C VAL A 169 -32.68 -9.14 -23.00
N ARG A 170 -32.37 -8.23 -22.07
CA ARG A 170 -32.02 -6.84 -22.39
C ARG A 170 -30.54 -6.77 -22.74
N LEU A 171 -30.23 -6.44 -24.00
CA LEU A 171 -28.86 -6.23 -24.47
C LEU A 171 -28.48 -4.76 -24.32
N ALA A 172 -27.46 -4.49 -23.51
CA ALA A 172 -26.77 -3.20 -23.55
C ALA A 172 -26.04 -3.06 -24.91
N PRO A 173 -26.07 -1.90 -25.58
CA PRO A 173 -25.20 -1.63 -26.72
C PRO A 173 -23.73 -1.67 -26.29
N ALA A 174 -22.83 -2.08 -27.18
CA ALA A 174 -21.40 -2.24 -26.87
C ALA A 174 -20.73 -1.01 -26.23
N MET A 175 -21.13 0.23 -26.59
CA MET A 175 -20.64 1.44 -25.91
C MET A 175 -21.17 1.59 -24.47
N LEU A 176 -22.40 1.16 -24.20
CA LEU A 176 -22.92 1.08 -22.84
C LEU A 176 -22.34 -0.12 -22.10
N GLN A 177 -21.98 -1.21 -22.77
CA GLN A 177 -21.29 -2.34 -22.14
C GLN A 177 -19.95 -1.89 -21.54
N GLY A 178 -19.09 -1.19 -22.30
CA GLY A 178 -17.85 -0.63 -21.76
C GLY A 178 -18.08 0.40 -20.64
N PHE A 179 -19.15 1.20 -20.70
CA PHE A 179 -19.52 2.12 -19.62
C PHE A 179 -20.03 1.37 -18.37
N LEU A 180 -20.78 0.29 -18.55
CA LEU A 180 -21.30 -0.57 -17.49
C LEU A 180 -20.18 -1.40 -16.86
N GLU A 181 -19.20 -1.89 -17.63
CA GLU A 181 -17.99 -2.55 -17.12
C GLU A 181 -17.17 -1.57 -16.26
N LEU A 182 -16.88 -0.36 -16.78
CA LEU A 182 -16.21 0.71 -16.02
C LEU A 182 -16.97 1.17 -14.77
N SER A 183 -18.31 1.13 -14.80
CA SER A 183 -19.15 1.48 -13.64
C SER A 183 -19.23 0.32 -12.65
N LEU A 184 -19.34 -0.92 -13.13
CA LEU A 184 -19.39 -2.14 -12.33
C LEU A 184 -18.10 -2.34 -11.54
N GLY A 185 -16.92 -2.10 -12.14
CA GLY A 185 -15.66 -2.16 -11.40
C GLY A 185 -15.61 -1.19 -10.21
N LYS A 186 -16.20 0.00 -10.36
CA LYS A 186 -16.33 0.99 -9.27
C LYS A 186 -17.36 0.58 -8.22
N GLU A 187 -18.55 0.13 -8.64
CA GLU A 187 -19.63 -0.31 -7.74
C GLU A 187 -19.25 -1.59 -6.97
N LEU A 188 -18.59 -2.56 -7.62
CA LEU A 188 -18.03 -3.75 -6.95
C LEU A 188 -16.98 -3.35 -5.92
N SER A 189 -16.04 -2.46 -6.28
CA SER A 189 -15.04 -1.97 -5.33
C SER A 189 -15.67 -1.23 -4.14
N ALA A 190 -16.70 -0.41 -4.39
CA ALA A 190 -17.45 0.29 -3.35
C ALA A 190 -18.22 -0.68 -2.45
N ALA A 191 -18.88 -1.69 -3.01
CA ALA A 191 -19.59 -2.73 -2.26
C ALA A 191 -18.65 -3.63 -1.46
N VAL A 192 -17.43 -3.89 -1.95
CA VAL A 192 -16.37 -4.57 -1.18
C VAL A 192 -15.93 -3.72 0.01
N CYS A 193 -15.74 -2.40 -0.17
CA CYS A 193 -15.45 -1.50 0.95
C CYS A 193 -16.57 -1.51 1.99
N GLU A 194 -17.84 -1.38 1.55
CA GLU A 194 -19.03 -1.38 2.42
C GLU A 194 -19.22 -2.71 3.17
N ALA A 195 -18.99 -3.85 2.49
CA ALA A 195 -18.99 -5.16 3.11
C ALA A 195 -17.86 -5.34 4.13
N SER A 196 -16.71 -4.71 3.91
CA SER A 196 -15.57 -4.75 4.82
C SER A 196 -15.77 -3.88 6.07
N THR A 197 -16.45 -2.73 5.95
CA THR A 197 -16.72 -1.83 7.08
C THR A 197 -17.96 -2.21 7.90
N HIS A 198 -18.97 -2.82 7.27
CA HIS A 198 -20.26 -3.12 7.92
C HIS A 198 -20.61 -4.60 8.01
N GLY A 199 -19.80 -5.49 7.42
CA GLY A 199 -20.08 -6.92 7.36
C GLY A 199 -21.24 -7.32 6.45
N ASN A 200 -21.91 -6.36 5.79
CA ASN A 200 -23.06 -6.65 4.93
C ASN A 200 -22.61 -7.02 3.51
N LEU A 201 -22.81 -8.29 3.14
CA LEU A 201 -22.51 -8.82 1.80
C LEU A 201 -23.69 -8.71 0.81
N GLU A 202 -24.90 -8.33 1.24
CA GLU A 202 -26.11 -8.34 0.39
C GLU A 202 -25.91 -7.54 -0.91
N LYS A 203 -25.40 -6.30 -0.80
CA LYS A 203 -25.12 -5.44 -1.95
C LYS A 203 -24.05 -6.03 -2.87
N LEU A 204 -23.02 -6.67 -2.32
CA LEU A 204 -21.99 -7.34 -3.11
C LEU A 204 -22.59 -8.54 -3.85
N HIS A 205 -23.35 -9.42 -3.18
CA HIS A 205 -24.02 -10.55 -3.82
C HIS A 205 -24.99 -10.10 -4.93
N SER A 206 -25.84 -9.10 -4.70
CA SER A 206 -26.73 -8.57 -5.74
C SER A 206 -26.00 -7.98 -6.95
N LEU A 207 -24.81 -7.38 -6.74
CA LEU A 207 -23.97 -6.90 -7.85
C LEU A 207 -23.27 -8.06 -8.59
N LEU A 208 -22.83 -9.10 -7.90
CA LEU A 208 -22.23 -10.29 -8.52
C LEU A 208 -23.26 -11.06 -9.36
N GLU A 209 -24.45 -11.31 -8.80
CA GLU A 209 -25.60 -11.88 -9.54
C GLU A 209 -25.92 -11.03 -10.78
N GLY A 210 -26.12 -9.72 -10.59
CA GLY A 210 -26.39 -8.78 -11.68
C GLY A 210 -25.30 -8.70 -12.76
N ALA A 211 -24.04 -9.01 -12.41
CA ALA A 211 -22.93 -9.02 -13.34
C ALA A 211 -22.79 -10.34 -14.12
N GLU A 212 -22.96 -11.50 -13.47
CA GLU A 212 -23.09 -12.79 -14.15
C GLU A 212 -24.25 -12.76 -15.16
N GLU A 213 -25.37 -12.14 -14.75
CA GLU A 213 -26.56 -11.89 -15.55
C GLU A 213 -26.31 -11.05 -16.83
N LEU A 214 -25.30 -10.18 -16.83
CA LEU A 214 -24.91 -9.33 -17.97
C LEU A 214 -23.83 -9.98 -18.84
N GLY A 215 -22.90 -10.74 -18.24
CA GLY A 215 -21.66 -11.21 -18.86
C GLY A 215 -21.69 -12.61 -19.51
N GLN A 216 -22.86 -13.15 -19.87
CA GLN A 216 -23.03 -14.56 -20.28
C GLN A 216 -22.58 -15.59 -19.21
N GLY A 217 -22.76 -15.27 -17.92
CA GLY A 217 -22.37 -16.15 -16.81
C GLY A 217 -20.87 -16.11 -16.46
N LYS A 218 -20.18 -15.01 -16.78
CA LYS A 218 -18.83 -14.71 -16.27
C LYS A 218 -18.73 -13.25 -15.89
N LEU A 219 -18.15 -12.98 -14.72
CA LEU A 219 -17.75 -11.63 -14.34
C LEU A 219 -16.72 -11.06 -15.33
N PRO A 220 -16.78 -9.75 -15.63
CA PRO A 220 -15.69 -9.05 -16.30
C PRO A 220 -14.38 -9.24 -15.54
N ALA A 221 -13.38 -9.80 -16.24
CA ALA A 221 -12.18 -10.37 -15.63
C ALA A 221 -11.28 -9.32 -14.95
N LEU A 222 -11.23 -8.11 -15.51
CA LEU A 222 -10.41 -7.02 -14.98
C LEU A 222 -11.04 -6.42 -13.72
N GLU A 223 -12.33 -6.11 -13.80
CA GLU A 223 -13.14 -5.48 -12.74
C GLU A 223 -13.24 -6.37 -11.51
N SER A 224 -13.46 -7.68 -11.71
CA SER A 224 -13.52 -8.66 -10.63
C SER A 224 -12.16 -8.95 -10.00
N ALA A 225 -11.08 -8.92 -10.77
CA ALA A 225 -9.71 -8.95 -10.23
C ALA A 225 -9.40 -7.72 -9.38
N THR A 226 -9.77 -6.51 -9.83
CA THR A 226 -9.60 -5.27 -9.05
C THR A 226 -10.43 -5.32 -7.76
N ALA A 227 -11.68 -5.77 -7.81
CA ALA A 227 -12.51 -5.93 -6.61
C ALA A 227 -11.90 -6.95 -5.63
N LEU A 228 -11.30 -8.04 -6.13
CA LEU A 228 -10.63 -9.05 -5.31
C LEU A 228 -9.34 -8.52 -4.67
N GLU A 229 -8.57 -7.68 -5.38
CA GLU A 229 -7.43 -6.96 -4.80
C GLU A 229 -7.87 -6.02 -3.66
N VAL A 230 -8.97 -5.26 -3.85
CA VAL A 230 -9.52 -4.40 -2.80
C VAL A 230 -9.96 -5.23 -1.59
N ALA A 231 -10.65 -6.36 -1.79
CA ALA A 231 -11.08 -7.24 -0.70
C ALA A 231 -9.90 -7.83 0.08
N ALA A 232 -8.87 -8.29 -0.64
CA ALA A 232 -7.63 -8.79 -0.06
C ALA A 232 -6.89 -7.72 0.74
N ARG A 233 -6.80 -6.47 0.21
CA ARG A 233 -6.15 -5.33 0.88
C ARG A 233 -6.88 -4.90 2.15
N LEU A 234 -8.20 -5.00 2.19
CA LEU A 234 -9.02 -4.72 3.37
C LEU A 234 -9.08 -5.89 4.37
N GLY A 235 -8.45 -7.04 4.07
CA GLY A 235 -8.51 -8.24 4.92
C GLY A 235 -9.89 -8.91 4.98
N SER A 236 -10.80 -8.57 4.05
CA SER A 236 -12.19 -9.00 4.07
C SER A 236 -12.35 -10.37 3.39
N GLU A 237 -12.03 -11.43 4.15
CA GLU A 237 -12.19 -12.82 3.73
C GLU A 237 -13.59 -13.14 3.15
N PRO A 238 -14.73 -12.71 3.74
CA PRO A 238 -16.05 -13.05 3.19
C PRO A 238 -16.28 -12.43 1.81
N ALA A 239 -15.85 -11.19 1.59
CA ALA A 239 -15.95 -10.51 0.29
C ALA A 239 -15.02 -11.16 -0.75
N ALA A 240 -13.78 -11.50 -0.35
CA ALA A 240 -12.83 -12.16 -1.22
C ALA A 240 -13.31 -13.57 -1.63
N ARG A 241 -13.86 -14.36 -0.69
CA ARG A 241 -14.47 -15.67 -0.98
C ARG A 241 -15.68 -15.55 -1.91
N ALA A 242 -16.54 -14.55 -1.72
CA ALA A 242 -17.68 -14.30 -2.63
C ALA A 242 -17.22 -14.04 -4.08
N LEU A 243 -16.21 -13.18 -4.25
CA LEU A 243 -15.60 -12.90 -5.56
C LEU A 243 -14.93 -14.15 -6.17
N LEU A 244 -14.20 -14.93 -5.38
CA LEU A 244 -13.57 -16.19 -5.82
C LEU A 244 -14.58 -17.26 -6.24
N ASN A 245 -15.76 -17.29 -5.60
CA ASN A 245 -16.84 -18.22 -5.94
C ASN A 245 -17.55 -17.82 -7.24
N ALA A 246 -17.71 -16.51 -7.50
CA ALA A 246 -18.21 -15.96 -8.75
C ALA A 246 -17.16 -15.98 -9.90
N GLY A 247 -15.98 -16.59 -9.67
CA GLY A 247 -14.97 -16.81 -10.69
C GLY A 247 -14.05 -15.62 -10.99
N ALA A 248 -13.91 -14.67 -10.06
CA ALA A 248 -12.92 -13.59 -10.17
C ALA A 248 -11.50 -14.17 -10.37
N PRO A 249 -10.73 -13.73 -11.39
CA PRO A 249 -9.40 -14.26 -11.62
C PRO A 249 -8.40 -13.69 -10.60
N VAL A 250 -7.54 -14.56 -10.07
CA VAL A 250 -6.54 -14.16 -9.07
C VAL A 250 -5.31 -13.56 -9.74
N THR A 251 -4.92 -12.38 -9.27
CA THR A 251 -3.73 -11.65 -9.72
C THR A 251 -2.66 -11.62 -8.62
N ILE A 252 -1.40 -11.37 -9.01
CA ILE A 252 -0.31 -11.20 -8.05
C ILE A 252 -0.54 -9.99 -7.11
N ALA A 253 -1.24 -8.95 -7.58
CA ALA A 253 -1.59 -7.79 -6.76
C ALA A 253 -2.57 -8.16 -5.63
N ALA A 254 -3.54 -9.03 -5.89
CA ALA A 254 -4.43 -9.55 -4.85
C ALA A 254 -3.69 -10.43 -3.84
N VAL A 255 -2.75 -11.28 -4.30
CA VAL A 255 -1.90 -12.09 -3.39
C VAL A 255 -1.05 -11.19 -2.49
N ARG A 256 -0.33 -10.20 -3.04
CA ARG A 256 0.46 -9.22 -2.26
C ARG A 256 -0.39 -8.44 -1.27
N SER A 257 -1.62 -8.09 -1.65
CA SER A 257 -2.56 -7.37 -0.78
C SER A 257 -3.04 -8.23 0.39
N ALA A 258 -3.28 -9.53 0.18
CA ALA A 258 -3.59 -10.46 1.26
C ALA A 258 -2.37 -10.74 2.15
N GLU A 259 -1.19 -10.87 1.55
CA GLU A 259 0.08 -11.06 2.27
C GLU A 259 0.40 -9.91 3.22
N ALA A 260 0.16 -8.66 2.80
CA ALA A 260 0.35 -7.48 3.64
C ALA A 260 -0.48 -7.53 4.95
N ASN A 261 -1.56 -8.30 4.95
CA ASN A 261 -2.44 -8.55 6.09
C ASN A 261 -2.11 -9.86 6.86
N MET A 262 -1.14 -10.66 6.40
CA MET A 262 -0.65 -11.81 7.17
C MET A 262 0.20 -11.35 8.36
N PRO A 263 0.07 -11.96 9.55
CA PRO A 263 0.98 -11.71 10.66
C PRO A 263 2.40 -12.19 10.35
N SER A 264 3.39 -11.67 11.09
CA SER A 264 4.77 -12.12 10.97
C SER A 264 4.88 -13.62 11.30
N PRO A 265 5.58 -14.44 10.49
CA PRO A 265 5.71 -15.88 10.72
C PRO A 265 6.43 -16.23 12.03
N CYS A 266 7.13 -15.28 12.64
CA CYS A 266 7.86 -15.45 13.91
C CYS A 266 7.02 -15.12 15.16
N ASP A 267 5.81 -14.57 14.99
CA ASP A 267 5.01 -14.05 16.11
C ASP A 267 4.11 -15.14 16.74
N GLU A 268 4.67 -15.89 17.69
CA GLU A 268 3.98 -17.01 18.35
C GLU A 268 2.66 -16.63 19.03
N THR A 269 2.51 -15.36 19.42
CA THR A 269 1.29 -14.87 20.09
C THR A 269 0.10 -14.78 19.14
N SER A 270 0.34 -14.70 17.83
CA SER A 270 -0.68 -14.49 16.80
C SER A 270 -1.55 -15.73 16.49
N LYS A 271 -1.11 -16.94 16.89
CA LYS A 271 -1.67 -18.28 16.55
C LYS A 271 -3.17 -18.54 16.83
N LYS A 272 -3.93 -17.56 17.31
CA LYS A 272 -5.40 -17.64 17.53
C LYS A 272 -6.22 -16.60 16.74
N VAL A 273 -5.57 -15.61 16.13
CA VAL A 273 -6.20 -14.55 15.33
C VAL A 273 -5.68 -14.58 13.87
N SER A 274 -4.61 -15.35 13.61
CA SER A 274 -3.90 -15.47 12.34
C SER A 274 -4.62 -16.20 11.20
N ASP A 275 -5.48 -17.17 11.53
CA ASP A 275 -5.78 -18.28 10.61
C ASP A 275 -6.57 -17.87 9.36
N THR A 276 -7.46 -16.88 9.48
CA THR A 276 -8.31 -16.40 8.37
C THR A 276 -7.49 -15.67 7.30
N SER A 277 -6.68 -14.68 7.69
CA SER A 277 -5.80 -13.93 6.77
C SER A 277 -4.74 -14.83 6.12
N VAL A 278 -4.16 -15.75 6.88
CA VAL A 278 -3.20 -16.75 6.36
C VAL A 278 -3.87 -17.71 5.39
N SER A 279 -5.06 -18.22 5.72
CA SER A 279 -5.84 -19.10 4.84
C SER A 279 -6.20 -18.41 3.52
N LEU A 280 -6.61 -17.14 3.56
CA LEU A 280 -6.96 -16.39 2.35
C LEU A 280 -5.73 -16.16 1.45
N ALA A 281 -4.60 -15.74 2.01
CA ALA A 281 -3.37 -15.50 1.24
C ALA A 281 -2.85 -16.78 0.56
N LEU A 282 -2.87 -17.92 1.29
CA LEU A 282 -2.51 -19.23 0.75
C LEU A 282 -3.50 -19.70 -0.32
N GLU A 283 -4.81 -19.51 -0.14
CA GLU A 283 -5.82 -19.87 -1.14
C GLU A 283 -5.67 -19.06 -2.44
N LEU A 284 -5.44 -17.74 -2.33
CA LEU A 284 -5.17 -16.88 -3.47
C LEU A 284 -3.89 -17.31 -4.20
N PHE A 285 -2.81 -17.59 -3.48
CA PHE A 285 -1.55 -18.04 -4.07
C PHE A 285 -1.65 -19.41 -4.75
N ALA A 286 -2.41 -20.36 -4.18
CA ALA A 286 -2.67 -21.65 -4.79
C ALA A 286 -3.49 -21.54 -6.09
N ARG A 287 -4.38 -20.55 -6.18
CA ARG A 287 -5.18 -20.22 -7.37
C ARG A 287 -4.45 -19.34 -8.40
N LEU A 288 -3.32 -18.71 -8.04
CA LEU A 288 -2.51 -17.89 -8.95
C LEU A 288 -1.99 -18.76 -10.12
N PRO A 289 -2.07 -18.31 -11.39
CA PRO A 289 -1.58 -19.06 -12.54
C PRO A 289 -0.18 -19.63 -12.35
N LYS A 290 0.01 -20.89 -12.80
CA LYS A 290 1.29 -21.58 -12.71
C LYS A 290 2.21 -21.09 -13.82
N GLU A 291 3.10 -20.18 -13.47
CA GLU A 291 4.27 -19.81 -14.27
C GLU A 291 5.31 -20.95 -14.22
N ASP A 292 6.25 -20.92 -15.17
CA ASP A 292 7.39 -21.83 -15.17
C ASP A 292 8.24 -21.63 -13.91
N LEU A 293 8.68 -22.73 -13.32
CA LEU A 293 9.52 -22.67 -12.12
C LEU A 293 10.90 -22.11 -12.45
N PRO A 294 11.49 -21.29 -11.58
CA PRO A 294 12.85 -20.80 -11.79
C PRO A 294 13.84 -21.98 -11.78
N PRO A 295 14.98 -21.86 -12.49
CA PRO A 295 15.93 -22.97 -12.68
C PRO A 295 16.59 -23.47 -11.38
N TRP A 296 16.42 -22.73 -10.28
CA TRP A 296 16.89 -23.11 -8.94
C TRP A 296 15.88 -23.94 -8.13
N ALA A 297 14.67 -24.20 -8.65
CA ALA A 297 13.67 -25.06 -8.01
C ALA A 297 13.57 -26.43 -8.71
N SER A 298 13.79 -27.52 -7.98
CA SER A 298 13.84 -28.86 -8.58
C SER A 298 12.46 -29.46 -8.89
N LYS A 299 11.43 -29.22 -8.06
CA LYS A 299 10.05 -29.72 -8.25
C LYS A 299 9.00 -28.88 -7.52
N ASN A 300 8.12 -28.20 -8.25
CA ASN A 300 6.80 -27.68 -7.81
C ASN A 300 6.74 -27.11 -6.38
N VAL A 301 7.77 -26.35 -6.00
CA VAL A 301 7.92 -25.82 -4.64
C VAL A 301 7.10 -24.53 -4.52
N GLU A 302 6.10 -24.53 -3.65
CA GLU A 302 5.31 -23.34 -3.35
C GLU A 302 6.20 -22.24 -2.79
N LEU A 303 7.18 -22.60 -1.96
CA LEU A 303 8.23 -21.72 -1.46
C LEU A 303 9.00 -21.04 -2.60
N ALA A 304 9.40 -21.77 -3.65
CA ALA A 304 10.13 -21.18 -4.77
C ALA A 304 9.29 -20.15 -5.53
N ARG A 305 8.01 -20.47 -5.80
CA ARG A 305 7.07 -19.53 -6.43
C ARG A 305 6.85 -18.28 -5.56
N ALA A 306 6.83 -18.42 -4.24
CA ALA A 306 6.64 -17.29 -3.33
C ALA A 306 7.87 -16.36 -3.30
N LEU A 307 9.07 -16.93 -3.28
CA LEU A 307 10.32 -16.18 -3.35
C LEU A 307 10.48 -15.44 -4.69
N GLU A 308 10.28 -16.11 -5.82
CA GLU A 308 10.38 -15.50 -7.17
C GLU A 308 9.40 -14.32 -7.32
N GLN A 309 8.20 -14.46 -6.78
CA GLN A 309 7.16 -13.42 -6.80
C GLN A 309 7.35 -12.31 -5.74
N LYS A 310 8.41 -12.40 -4.93
CA LYS A 310 8.75 -11.49 -3.81
C LYS A 310 7.63 -11.40 -2.77
N LEU A 311 7.25 -12.55 -2.25
CA LEU A 311 6.22 -12.73 -1.20
C LEU A 311 6.88 -13.23 0.10
N PRO A 312 7.57 -12.37 0.89
CA PRO A 312 8.37 -12.78 2.04
C PRO A 312 7.60 -13.42 3.21
N ARG A 313 6.45 -12.87 3.59
CA ARG A 313 5.64 -13.43 4.69
C ARG A 313 5.02 -14.74 4.25
N LEU A 314 4.51 -14.80 3.02
CA LEU A 314 3.95 -16.03 2.47
C LEU A 314 5.02 -17.13 2.38
N ALA A 315 6.23 -16.80 1.90
CA ALA A 315 7.37 -17.71 1.88
C ALA A 315 7.73 -18.21 3.30
N GLY A 316 7.79 -17.32 4.29
CA GLY A 316 8.04 -17.70 5.68
C GLY A 316 6.96 -18.64 6.25
N TRP A 317 5.68 -18.39 5.97
CA TRP A 317 4.58 -19.27 6.38
C TRP A 317 4.60 -20.64 5.68
N ILE A 318 4.90 -20.68 4.38
CA ILE A 318 5.07 -21.94 3.63
C ILE A 318 6.25 -22.75 4.18
N PHE A 319 7.37 -22.08 4.46
CA PHE A 319 8.56 -22.71 5.07
C PHE A 319 8.26 -23.26 6.47
N ASN A 320 7.63 -22.48 7.36
CA ASN A 320 7.26 -22.92 8.69
C ASN A 320 6.24 -24.08 8.68
N GLY A 321 5.34 -24.09 7.69
CA GLY A 321 4.37 -25.18 7.49
C GLY A 321 4.99 -26.47 6.93
N ASN A 322 6.06 -26.38 6.14
CA ASN A 322 6.78 -27.53 5.62
C ASN A 322 8.25 -27.21 5.30
N THR A 323 9.13 -27.39 6.28
CA THR A 323 10.56 -27.13 6.16
C THR A 323 11.26 -28.01 5.12
N SER A 324 10.70 -29.18 4.77
CA SER A 324 11.27 -30.05 3.71
C SER A 324 11.14 -29.46 2.31
N GLN A 325 10.44 -28.33 2.13
CA GLN A 325 10.47 -27.58 0.87
C GLN A 325 11.86 -26.96 0.61
N LEU A 326 12.66 -26.71 1.66
CA LEU A 326 14.02 -26.19 1.54
C LEU A 326 14.91 -27.14 0.71
N ASP A 327 14.83 -28.46 0.94
CA ASP A 327 15.59 -29.50 0.25
C ASP A 327 15.30 -29.57 -1.26
N CYS A 328 14.19 -28.98 -1.70
CA CYS A 328 13.83 -28.91 -3.11
C CYS A 328 14.43 -27.69 -3.84
N LEU A 329 15.09 -26.77 -3.10
CA LEU A 329 15.75 -25.57 -3.59
C LEU A 329 17.26 -25.76 -3.76
N ASN A 330 17.82 -25.38 -4.91
CA ASN A 330 19.27 -25.38 -5.11
C ASN A 330 19.94 -24.27 -4.30
N SER A 331 21.22 -24.47 -3.97
CA SER A 331 21.93 -23.62 -3.00
C SER A 331 22.08 -22.17 -3.44
N SER A 332 22.77 -21.95 -4.56
CA SER A 332 23.19 -20.62 -5.00
C SER A 332 22.03 -19.71 -5.44
N GLY A 333 21.01 -20.26 -6.11
CA GLY A 333 19.89 -19.47 -6.60
C GLY A 333 18.87 -19.09 -5.52
N ALA A 334 18.62 -20.00 -4.58
CA ALA A 334 17.58 -19.81 -3.56
C ALA A 334 17.94 -18.76 -2.52
N ALA A 335 19.21 -18.68 -2.09
CA ALA A 335 19.65 -17.67 -1.12
C ALA A 335 19.52 -16.25 -1.70
N LEU A 336 19.91 -16.05 -2.96
CA LEU A 336 19.72 -14.78 -3.66
C LEU A 336 18.24 -14.43 -3.85
N ALA A 337 17.38 -15.40 -4.16
CA ALA A 337 15.94 -15.19 -4.25
C ALA A 337 15.32 -14.84 -2.88
N ALA A 338 15.71 -15.52 -1.81
CA ALA A 338 15.25 -15.24 -0.45
C ALA A 338 15.66 -13.83 0.03
N TYR A 339 16.90 -13.43 -0.23
CA TYR A 339 17.39 -12.07 0.02
C TYR A 339 16.62 -11.03 -0.82
N SER A 340 16.46 -11.27 -2.13
CA SER A 340 15.75 -10.36 -3.06
C SER A 340 14.25 -10.23 -2.80
N ALA A 341 13.66 -11.19 -2.10
CA ALA A 341 12.28 -11.19 -1.61
C ALA A 341 12.15 -10.60 -0.20
N SER A 342 13.26 -10.39 0.53
CA SER A 342 13.29 -10.09 1.98
C SER A 342 12.64 -11.18 2.85
N ALA A 343 12.75 -12.44 2.43
CA ALA A 343 12.21 -13.62 3.11
C ALA A 343 13.19 -14.12 4.20
N TRP A 344 13.45 -13.30 5.21
CA TRP A 344 14.55 -13.46 6.15
C TRP A 344 14.61 -14.81 6.90
N PRO A 345 13.50 -15.40 7.38
CA PRO A 345 13.54 -16.73 8.01
C PRO A 345 13.98 -17.83 7.04
N VAL A 346 13.61 -17.72 5.76
CA VAL A 346 14.01 -18.66 4.70
C VAL A 346 15.48 -18.48 4.36
N LEU A 347 15.96 -17.23 4.26
CA LEU A 347 17.37 -16.93 4.05
C LEU A 347 18.23 -17.47 5.20
N ALA A 348 17.81 -17.28 6.45
CA ALA A 348 18.50 -17.82 7.62
C ALA A 348 18.66 -19.35 7.53
N ALA A 349 17.59 -20.08 7.19
CA ALA A 349 17.60 -21.53 7.06
C ALA A 349 18.49 -22.04 5.89
N LEU A 350 18.52 -21.34 4.76
CA LEU A 350 19.43 -21.64 3.64
C LEU A 350 20.90 -21.46 4.07
N LEU A 351 21.20 -20.36 4.75
CA LEU A 351 22.54 -20.08 5.27
C LEU A 351 22.98 -21.08 6.37
N GLU A 352 22.07 -21.53 7.24
CA GLU A 352 22.35 -22.62 8.19
C GLU A 352 22.65 -23.97 7.51
N ARG A 353 22.04 -24.22 6.35
CA ARG A 353 22.31 -25.40 5.52
C ARG A 353 23.69 -25.33 4.82
N GLY A 354 24.33 -24.16 4.83
CA GLY A 354 25.60 -23.91 4.15
C GLY A 354 25.45 -23.49 2.69
N ASP A 355 24.30 -22.90 2.31
CA ASP A 355 24.13 -22.27 1.00
C ASP A 355 24.92 -20.95 0.91
N ASP A 356 25.33 -20.56 -0.30
CA ASP A 356 26.18 -19.38 -0.52
C ASP A 356 25.51 -18.08 -0.07
N CYS A 357 26.25 -17.23 0.67
CA CYS A 357 25.73 -15.94 1.12
C CYS A 357 25.64 -14.96 -0.07
N PRO A 358 24.46 -14.35 -0.35
CA PRO A 358 24.24 -13.56 -1.57
C PRO A 358 24.88 -12.17 -1.55
N VAL A 359 25.33 -11.72 -0.37
CA VAL A 359 26.06 -10.47 -0.12
C VAL A 359 27.13 -10.71 0.94
N GLU A 360 27.97 -9.73 1.24
CA GLU A 360 28.98 -9.86 2.29
C GLU A 360 28.33 -10.05 3.67
N VAL A 361 28.82 -11.02 4.46
CA VAL A 361 28.15 -11.46 5.71
C VAL A 361 27.93 -10.32 6.70
N HIS A 362 28.86 -9.36 6.77
CA HIS A 362 28.74 -8.19 7.64
C HIS A 362 27.64 -7.20 7.18
N GLN A 363 27.42 -7.07 5.87
CA GLN A 363 26.33 -6.28 5.30
C GLN A 363 24.98 -6.93 5.62
N LEU A 364 24.88 -8.25 5.44
CA LEU A 364 23.67 -9.00 5.78
C LEU A 364 23.37 -8.99 7.28
N PHE A 365 24.39 -9.06 8.13
CA PHE A 365 24.26 -8.92 9.58
C PHE A 365 23.70 -7.55 9.97
N ALA A 366 24.24 -6.46 9.41
CA ALA A 366 23.75 -5.11 9.66
C ALA A 366 22.30 -4.93 9.20
N GLU A 367 21.92 -5.52 8.06
CA GLU A 367 20.54 -5.49 7.57
C GLU A 367 19.58 -6.33 8.44
N ALA A 368 19.98 -7.54 8.83
CA ALA A 368 19.21 -8.39 9.74
C ALA A 368 18.92 -7.68 11.07
N LEU A 369 19.94 -7.06 11.66
CA LEU A 369 19.80 -6.25 12.87
C LEU A 369 18.89 -5.03 12.67
N ARG A 370 18.97 -4.35 11.52
CA ARG A 370 18.12 -3.19 11.16
C ARG A 370 16.65 -3.59 11.04
N MET A 371 16.37 -4.77 10.49
CA MET A 371 15.01 -5.30 10.35
C MET A 371 14.49 -5.96 11.64
N GLY A 372 15.36 -6.25 12.61
CA GLY A 372 15.04 -6.96 13.84
C GLY A 372 14.99 -8.48 13.70
N GLU A 373 15.59 -9.02 12.64
CA GLU A 373 15.60 -10.45 12.28
C GLU A 373 16.69 -11.19 13.07
N GLY A 374 16.36 -11.50 14.33
CA GLY A 374 17.28 -12.10 15.29
C GLY A 374 17.93 -13.40 14.79
N ASP A 375 17.16 -14.29 14.17
CA ASP A 375 17.68 -15.57 13.68
C ASP A 375 18.65 -15.40 12.50
N LEU A 376 18.33 -14.54 11.53
CA LEU A 376 19.27 -14.22 10.45
C LEU A 376 20.56 -13.59 11.00
N ALA A 377 20.44 -12.69 11.99
CA ALA A 377 21.59 -12.08 12.65
C ALA A 377 22.46 -13.13 13.39
N LYS A 378 21.88 -14.10 14.11
CA LYS A 378 22.61 -15.26 14.69
C LYS A 378 23.38 -16.05 13.63
N VAL A 379 22.76 -16.27 12.46
CA VAL A 379 23.38 -17.04 11.37
C VAL A 379 24.59 -16.29 10.81
N CYS A 380 24.44 -15.01 10.49
CA CYS A 380 25.56 -14.19 10.03
C CYS A 380 26.70 -14.13 11.05
N LEU A 381 26.40 -14.04 12.35
CA LEU A 381 27.38 -14.05 13.45
C LEU A 381 28.23 -15.34 13.48
N ARG A 382 27.63 -16.50 13.15
CA ARG A 382 28.34 -17.78 13.07
C ARG A 382 29.12 -17.92 11.76
N LEU A 383 28.60 -17.37 10.67
CA LEU A 383 29.27 -17.38 9.36
C LEU A 383 30.46 -16.41 9.27
N SER A 384 30.50 -15.34 10.07
CA SER A 384 31.65 -14.41 10.07
C SER A 384 32.93 -15.02 10.65
N GLY A 385 32.85 -16.13 11.39
CA GLY A 385 34.01 -16.89 11.89
C GLY A 385 34.78 -16.23 13.05
N ASP A 386 34.95 -14.91 13.00
CA ASP A 386 35.61 -14.13 14.03
C ASP A 386 34.59 -13.64 15.09
N ALA A 387 34.60 -14.32 16.25
CA ALA A 387 33.96 -13.80 17.46
C ALA A 387 34.66 -12.54 18.00
N ASP A 388 35.95 -12.38 17.69
CA ASP A 388 36.81 -11.32 18.24
C ASP A 388 36.60 -9.97 17.52
N ASP A 389 36.28 -9.95 16.22
CA ASP A 389 35.91 -8.72 15.48
C ASP A 389 34.59 -8.08 15.99
N LEU A 390 33.86 -8.80 16.85
CA LEU A 390 32.60 -8.39 17.45
C LEU A 390 32.78 -7.83 18.87
N GLU A 391 34.01 -7.70 19.41
CA GLU A 391 34.30 -7.07 20.72
C GLU A 391 33.70 -5.64 20.87
N GLY A 392 33.41 -4.98 19.75
CA GLY A 392 32.72 -3.68 19.69
C GLY A 392 31.20 -3.70 19.86
N LEU A 393 30.56 -4.87 19.93
CA LEU A 393 29.12 -5.06 20.19
C LEU A 393 28.97 -5.59 21.63
N GLY A 394 28.74 -4.69 22.59
CA GLY A 394 28.78 -5.05 24.01
C GLY A 394 27.90 -6.26 24.35
N GLY A 395 28.37 -7.14 25.25
CA GLY A 395 27.84 -8.49 25.47
C GLY A 395 26.33 -8.63 25.77
N GLY A 396 25.63 -7.53 26.07
CA GLY A 396 24.16 -7.50 26.06
C GLY A 396 23.55 -7.83 24.68
N LEU A 397 24.14 -7.37 23.57
CA LEU A 397 23.66 -7.73 22.23
C LEU A 397 23.92 -9.21 21.92
N HIS A 398 25.06 -9.76 22.33
CA HIS A 398 25.36 -11.19 22.16
C HIS A 398 24.31 -12.06 22.87
N ALA A 399 24.02 -11.76 24.14
CA ALA A 399 22.98 -12.46 24.90
C ALA A 399 21.57 -12.27 24.31
N CYS A 400 21.24 -11.10 23.76
CA CYS A 400 19.94 -10.88 23.09
C CYS A 400 19.83 -11.64 21.77
N LEU A 401 20.92 -11.70 21.00
CA LEU A 401 21.01 -12.49 19.78
C LEU A 401 20.86 -13.97 20.10
N GLU A 402 21.60 -14.53 21.06
CA GLU A 402 21.49 -15.95 21.45
C GLU A 402 20.06 -16.36 21.82
N ASN A 403 19.33 -15.50 22.55
CA ASN A 403 17.95 -15.74 22.96
C ASN A 403 16.90 -15.52 21.86
N GLY A 404 17.24 -14.92 20.71
CA GLY A 404 16.34 -14.77 19.55
C GLY A 404 15.19 -13.77 19.71
N CYS A 405 15.14 -12.99 20.80
CA CYS A 405 14.08 -12.00 21.00
C CYS A 405 14.23 -10.80 20.05
N THR A 406 13.49 -10.79 18.95
CA THR A 406 13.50 -9.74 17.91
C THR A 406 13.24 -8.34 18.48
N GLU A 407 12.23 -8.18 19.35
CA GLU A 407 11.90 -6.90 20.01
C GLU A 407 13.03 -6.44 20.95
N THR A 408 13.65 -7.36 21.70
CA THR A 408 14.79 -7.06 22.58
C THR A 408 16.04 -6.73 21.77
N VAL A 409 16.27 -7.40 20.62
CA VAL A 409 17.35 -7.05 19.68
C VAL A 409 17.11 -5.67 19.10
N GLN A 410 15.87 -5.28 18.75
CA GLN A 410 15.58 -3.92 18.30
C GLN A 410 15.77 -2.87 19.40
N GLU A 411 15.42 -3.15 20.67
CA GLU A 411 15.64 -2.21 21.77
C GLU A 411 17.12 -2.13 22.18
N VAL A 412 17.87 -3.23 22.15
CA VAL A 412 19.32 -3.22 22.36
C VAL A 412 20.05 -2.60 21.17
N MET A 413 19.56 -2.74 19.94
CA MET A 413 20.06 -2.00 18.78
C MET A 413 19.79 -0.50 18.94
N ARG A 414 18.58 -0.07 19.35
CA ARG A 414 18.29 1.32 19.70
C ARG A 414 19.23 1.82 20.81
N THR A 415 19.44 1.02 21.85
CA THR A 415 20.27 1.37 23.02
C THR A 415 21.76 1.44 22.69
N GLU A 416 22.29 0.48 21.92
CA GLU A 416 23.70 0.41 21.54
C GLU A 416 24.01 1.36 20.38
N TRP A 417 23.04 1.69 19.52
CA TRP A 417 23.14 2.83 18.59
C TRP A 417 23.21 4.16 19.36
N ARG A 418 22.31 4.37 20.34
CA ARG A 418 22.38 5.48 21.32
C ARG A 418 23.68 5.47 22.16
N ARG A 419 24.41 4.36 22.21
CA ARG A 419 25.71 4.23 22.91
C ARG A 419 26.90 4.45 21.98
N ARG A 420 26.76 4.11 20.69
CA ARG A 420 27.77 4.37 19.65
C ARG A 420 27.80 5.83 19.24
N SER A 421 26.67 6.53 19.20
CA SER A 421 26.64 8.00 19.11
C SER A 421 27.37 8.67 20.30
N LYS A 422 27.34 8.06 21.49
CA LYS A 422 28.15 8.49 22.66
C LYS A 422 29.63 8.13 22.63
N ARG A 423 30.10 7.29 21.68
CA ARG A 423 31.54 6.97 21.52
C ARG A 423 32.29 7.96 20.64
N PHE A 424 31.61 8.89 19.97
CA PHE A 424 32.29 10.10 19.50
C PHE A 424 32.70 10.94 20.71
N PRO A 425 33.95 11.45 20.77
CA PRO A 425 34.47 12.10 21.96
C PRO A 425 33.62 13.32 22.37
N SER A 426 33.44 13.51 23.67
CA SER A 426 32.45 14.41 24.28
C SER A 426 32.55 15.90 23.91
N ASN A 427 33.55 16.31 23.14
CA ASN A 427 33.63 17.63 22.50
C ASN A 427 32.44 17.94 21.56
N PHE A 428 31.66 16.93 21.14
CA PHE A 428 30.60 17.06 20.14
C PHE A 428 29.18 17.31 20.66
N SER A 429 28.97 17.57 21.95
CA SER A 429 27.61 17.71 22.50
C SER A 429 26.84 18.94 21.99
N LEU A 430 25.60 18.70 21.57
CA LEU A 430 24.60 19.69 21.19
C LEU A 430 24.09 20.57 22.37
N GLY A 431 24.57 20.37 23.60
CA GLY A 431 24.19 21.18 24.76
C GLY A 431 24.46 22.69 24.63
N ALA A 432 25.41 23.10 23.77
CA ALA A 432 25.65 24.51 23.43
C ALA A 432 24.80 25.03 22.25
N VAL A 433 23.95 24.19 21.67
CA VAL A 433 23.25 24.45 20.39
C VAL A 433 21.79 24.77 20.64
N LEU A 434 21.06 23.92 21.37
CA LEU A 434 19.66 24.15 21.74
C LEU A 434 19.36 25.54 22.34
N PRO A 435 20.25 26.15 23.16
CA PRO A 435 20.05 27.50 23.65
C PRO A 435 20.19 28.60 22.59
N SER A 436 20.70 28.27 21.39
CA SER A 436 20.63 29.07 20.15
C SER A 436 19.39 28.75 19.30
N LEU A 437 18.79 27.56 19.45
CA LEU A 437 17.71 27.07 18.57
C LEU A 437 16.30 27.59 18.93
N GLN A 438 16.05 28.03 20.17
CA GLN A 438 14.72 28.57 20.51
C GLN A 438 14.54 30.00 19.96
N LEU A 439 13.55 30.21 19.08
CA LEU A 439 12.99 31.51 18.66
C LEU A 439 14.02 32.67 18.60
N GLY A 440 14.56 32.92 17.41
CA GLY A 440 15.28 34.17 17.12
C GLY A 440 14.35 35.40 17.24
N ASP A 441 14.95 36.59 17.28
CA ASP A 441 14.24 37.87 17.19
C ASP A 441 13.35 37.95 15.93
N GLU A 442 12.35 38.84 15.97
CA GLU A 442 11.22 38.95 15.02
C GLU A 442 11.58 39.39 13.57
N ASN A 443 12.82 39.21 13.12
CA ASN A 443 13.24 39.52 11.76
C ASN A 443 12.81 38.40 10.78
N ALA A 444 11.79 38.68 9.98
CA ALA A 444 11.15 37.71 9.09
C ALA A 444 12.07 37.05 8.04
N ASP A 445 13.17 37.70 7.65
CA ASP A 445 14.02 37.24 6.54
C ASP A 445 14.80 35.94 6.82
N ASP A 446 14.94 35.52 8.09
CA ASP A 446 15.78 34.38 8.52
C ASP A 446 15.02 33.10 8.91
N PHE A 447 13.67 33.15 8.89
CA PHE A 447 12.85 31.99 9.25
C PHE A 447 12.63 31.07 8.05
N ALA A 448 12.70 29.76 8.28
CA ALA A 448 12.38 28.75 7.26
C ALA A 448 10.86 28.68 7.04
N GLU A 449 10.31 29.66 6.34
CA GLU A 449 8.89 29.87 6.13
C GLU A 449 8.51 30.05 4.65
N CYS A 450 7.24 29.82 4.34
CA CYS A 450 6.76 30.00 2.98
C CYS A 450 6.58 31.49 2.66
N GLY A 451 7.40 32.05 1.75
CA GLY A 451 7.28 33.45 1.28
C GLY A 451 5.99 33.83 0.50
N ILE A 452 4.90 33.08 0.68
CA ILE A 452 3.54 33.43 0.23
C ILE A 452 2.61 33.66 1.43
N CYS A 453 2.62 32.75 2.42
CA CYS A 453 1.75 32.81 3.60
C CYS A 453 2.48 33.12 4.91
N PHE A 454 3.82 33.17 4.89
CA PHE A 454 4.70 33.34 6.05
C PHE A 454 4.47 32.28 7.14
N GLU A 455 4.04 31.08 6.74
CA GLU A 455 3.85 29.95 7.64
C GLU A 455 5.17 29.13 7.73
N PRO A 456 5.67 28.81 8.94
CA PRO A 456 6.88 28.02 9.11
C PRO A 456 6.79 26.64 8.47
N PHE A 457 7.78 26.27 7.66
CA PHE A 457 7.81 24.98 6.94
C PHE A 457 7.79 23.76 7.88
N ARG A 458 8.32 23.89 9.11
CA ARG A 458 8.24 22.84 10.13
C ARG A 458 6.81 22.42 10.48
N SER A 459 5.85 23.33 10.31
CA SER A 459 4.43 23.12 10.60
C SER A 459 3.64 22.80 9.32
N ALA A 460 3.91 23.54 8.24
CA ALA A 460 3.14 23.47 6.98
C ALA A 460 3.66 22.44 5.97
N GLY A 461 4.83 21.85 6.24
CA GLY A 461 5.64 21.11 5.28
C GLY A 461 6.31 22.04 4.25
N ALA A 462 7.38 21.57 3.63
CA ALA A 462 7.98 22.21 2.45
C ALA A 462 7.83 21.31 1.22
N SER A 463 7.61 21.94 0.07
CA SER A 463 7.60 21.33 -1.26
C SER A 463 8.63 21.99 -2.15
N VAL A 464 9.40 21.17 -2.87
CA VAL A 464 10.25 21.62 -3.98
C VAL A 464 9.44 21.66 -5.28
N LEU A 465 9.84 22.53 -6.19
CA LEU A 465 9.26 22.65 -7.53
C LEU A 465 10.10 21.85 -8.51
N CYS A 466 9.48 20.94 -9.26
CA CYS A 466 10.16 19.99 -10.14
C CYS A 466 9.59 20.00 -11.58
N ASP A 467 10.45 19.67 -12.53
CA ASP A 467 10.09 19.23 -13.87
C ASP A 467 10.58 17.78 -14.09
N ASP A 468 10.54 17.31 -15.34
CA ASP A 468 10.93 15.95 -15.72
C ASP A 468 12.43 15.67 -15.47
N ASP A 469 13.28 16.71 -15.41
CA ASP A 469 14.72 16.61 -15.15
C ASP A 469 15.06 16.78 -13.64
N GLY A 470 14.10 17.22 -12.81
CA GLY A 470 14.22 17.31 -11.36
C GLY A 470 13.90 18.71 -10.80
N ARG A 471 14.58 19.15 -9.74
CA ARG A 471 14.30 20.43 -9.06
C ARG A 471 14.68 21.66 -9.90
N VAL A 472 13.68 22.46 -10.29
CA VAL A 472 13.88 23.64 -11.18
C VAL A 472 14.47 24.87 -10.48
N CYS A 473 14.27 25.01 -9.17
CA CYS A 473 14.76 26.17 -8.40
C CYS A 473 14.94 25.87 -6.90
N THR A 474 15.69 26.75 -6.23
CA THR A 474 15.95 26.66 -4.79
C THR A 474 14.75 27.02 -3.91
N HIS A 475 13.80 27.82 -4.40
CA HIS A 475 12.65 28.27 -3.62
C HIS A 475 11.78 27.09 -3.15
N LEU A 476 11.43 27.12 -1.87
CA LEU A 476 10.50 26.19 -1.24
C LEU A 476 9.13 26.86 -1.06
N LEU A 477 8.06 26.08 -1.15
CA LEU A 477 6.68 26.52 -0.88
C LEU A 477 6.02 25.53 0.06
N CYS A 478 5.12 25.98 0.93
CA CYS A 478 4.33 25.04 1.72
C CYS A 478 3.31 24.31 0.84
N SER A 479 2.89 23.12 1.29
CA SER A 479 2.05 22.22 0.49
C SER A 479 0.69 22.84 0.11
N SER A 480 0.12 23.69 0.97
CA SER A 480 -1.13 24.42 0.69
C SER A 480 -0.93 25.49 -0.41
N CYS A 481 0.10 26.33 -0.30
CA CYS A 481 0.36 27.39 -1.27
C CYS A 481 0.81 26.85 -2.64
N VAL A 482 1.58 25.75 -2.70
CA VAL A 482 2.01 25.19 -3.99
C VAL A 482 0.84 24.60 -4.78
N ILE A 483 -0.16 24.00 -4.12
CA ILE A 483 -1.43 23.61 -4.75
C ILE A 483 -2.14 24.84 -5.31
N GLY A 484 -2.19 25.96 -4.56
CA GLY A 484 -2.75 27.22 -5.03
C GLY A 484 -2.05 27.85 -6.25
N VAL A 485 -0.75 27.59 -6.41
CA VAL A 485 0.01 27.96 -7.62
C VAL A 485 -0.29 27.02 -8.79
N ALA A 486 -0.31 25.70 -8.53
CA ALA A 486 -0.50 24.66 -9.56
C ALA A 486 -1.93 24.60 -10.14
N VAL A 487 -2.96 24.92 -9.34
CA VAL A 487 -4.38 24.78 -9.73
C VAL A 487 -4.88 25.93 -10.65
N ARG A 488 -4.02 26.90 -11.01
CA ARG A 488 -4.37 28.01 -11.92
C ARG A 488 -4.59 27.50 -13.35
N LYS A 489 -5.84 27.18 -13.67
CA LYS A 489 -6.27 26.59 -14.95
C LYS A 489 -5.74 27.37 -16.16
N ASN A 490 -5.27 26.61 -17.16
CA ASN A 490 -4.81 27.05 -18.48
C ASN A 490 -3.44 27.74 -18.56
N VAL A 491 -2.60 27.68 -17.53
CA VAL A 491 -1.21 28.20 -17.58
C VAL A 491 -0.25 27.18 -16.97
N THR A 492 0.89 26.92 -17.61
CA THR A 492 1.99 26.15 -17.01
C THR A 492 2.40 26.80 -15.70
N PRO A 493 2.44 26.08 -14.56
CA PRO A 493 2.66 26.72 -13.28
C PRO A 493 4.09 27.25 -13.19
N ILE A 494 4.23 28.43 -12.58
CA ILE A 494 5.50 29.15 -12.46
C ILE A 494 5.81 29.43 -11.00
N CYS A 495 7.08 29.31 -10.61
CA CYS A 495 7.57 29.75 -9.32
C CYS A 495 7.31 31.26 -9.14
N PRO A 496 6.63 31.72 -8.08
CA PRO A 496 6.28 33.13 -7.94
C PRO A 496 7.49 34.05 -7.75
N PHE A 497 8.60 33.53 -7.24
CA PHE A 497 9.82 34.30 -6.98
C PHE A 497 10.72 34.41 -8.23
N CYS A 498 11.14 33.28 -8.82
CA CYS A 498 12.05 33.28 -9.97
C CYS A 498 11.39 33.03 -11.33
N ARG A 499 10.06 32.89 -11.40
CA ARG A 499 9.24 32.75 -12.63
C ARG A 499 9.56 31.56 -13.54
N LYS A 500 10.40 30.62 -13.10
CA LYS A 500 10.64 29.36 -13.79
C LYS A 500 9.38 28.50 -13.80
N THR A 501 9.11 27.87 -14.92
CA THR A 501 8.07 26.84 -15.07
C THR A 501 8.44 25.58 -14.30
N PHE A 502 7.44 24.85 -13.83
CA PHE A 502 7.57 23.50 -13.26
C PHE A 502 6.42 22.60 -13.77
N THR A 503 6.56 21.29 -13.69
CA THR A 503 5.49 20.33 -14.05
C THR A 503 4.78 19.79 -12.81
N GLU A 504 5.51 19.60 -11.71
CA GLU A 504 5.00 19.06 -10.46
C GLU A 504 5.61 19.75 -9.22
N ALA A 505 5.02 19.49 -8.06
CA ALA A 505 5.58 19.86 -6.77
C ALA A 505 5.69 18.63 -5.88
N LYS A 506 6.89 18.36 -5.37
CA LYS A 506 7.18 17.21 -4.51
C LYS A 506 7.43 17.70 -3.10
N MET A 507 6.72 17.13 -2.13
CA MET A 507 6.99 17.37 -0.70
C MET A 507 8.42 16.90 -0.38
N LEU A 508 9.16 17.67 0.40
CA LEU A 508 10.49 17.32 0.84
C LEU A 508 10.39 16.14 1.84
N PRO A 509 10.97 14.95 1.56
CA PRO A 509 10.85 13.80 2.44
C PRO A 509 11.45 14.09 3.81
N ASN A 510 10.87 13.55 4.88
CA ASN A 510 11.42 13.71 6.22
C ASN A 510 12.71 12.88 6.32
N PRO A 511 13.88 13.49 6.60
CA PRO A 511 15.13 12.75 6.60
C PRO A 511 15.19 11.67 7.69
N MET A 512 14.42 11.78 8.78
CA MET A 512 14.32 10.73 9.82
C MET A 512 13.71 9.42 9.32
N THR A 513 12.79 9.48 8.36
CA THR A 513 12.08 8.31 7.85
C THR A 513 12.57 7.89 6.48
N GLU A 514 13.04 8.84 5.67
CA GLU A 514 13.38 8.63 4.26
C GLU A 514 14.70 9.36 3.87
N PRO A 515 15.84 9.10 4.55
CA PRO A 515 17.07 9.87 4.37
C PRO A 515 17.60 9.83 2.93
N VAL A 516 17.44 8.69 2.24
CA VAL A 516 17.83 8.52 0.83
C VAL A 516 16.96 9.38 -0.11
N ALA A 517 15.64 9.39 0.12
CA ALA A 517 14.72 10.19 -0.71
C ALA A 517 14.91 11.70 -0.45
N PHE A 518 15.13 12.08 0.82
CA PHE A 518 15.52 13.43 1.20
C PHE A 518 16.80 13.86 0.48
N TYR A 519 17.89 13.08 0.58
CA TYR A 519 19.15 13.39 -0.10
C TYR A 519 18.93 13.58 -1.60
N ARG A 520 18.27 12.62 -2.28
CA ARG A 520 18.07 12.68 -3.74
C ARG A 520 17.26 13.89 -4.18
N LEU A 521 16.28 14.32 -3.40
CA LEU A 521 15.45 15.48 -3.75
C LEU A 521 16.09 16.82 -3.35
N ALA A 522 16.82 16.86 -2.23
CA ALA A 522 17.52 18.05 -1.76
C ALA A 522 18.82 18.36 -2.55
N SER A 523 19.50 17.31 -3.02
CA SER A 523 20.73 17.38 -3.84
C SER A 523 20.48 17.81 -5.29
N GLN A 524 19.28 17.57 -5.84
CA GLN A 524 18.90 18.05 -7.16
C GLN A 524 18.89 19.58 -7.25
N GLY A 525 19.29 20.11 -8.39
CA GLY A 525 19.13 21.52 -8.74
C GLY A 525 19.63 21.85 -10.14
N GLU A 526 19.31 23.06 -10.60
CA GLU A 526 19.53 23.58 -11.95
C GLU A 526 20.95 23.37 -12.53
N THR A 527 21.98 23.34 -11.69
CA THR A 527 23.39 23.20 -12.10
C THR A 527 23.98 21.82 -11.78
N GLY A 528 23.15 20.79 -11.60
CA GLY A 528 23.57 19.42 -11.29
C GLY A 528 23.24 18.96 -9.86
N SER A 529 23.60 17.71 -9.57
CA SER A 529 23.24 16.94 -8.35
C SER A 529 24.11 17.23 -7.11
N ALA A 530 24.91 18.30 -7.13
CA ALA A 530 25.81 18.67 -6.05
C ALA A 530 25.07 19.00 -4.74
N PHE A 531 25.22 18.21 -3.67
CA PHE A 531 24.58 18.49 -2.38
C PHE A 531 25.40 19.44 -1.50
N THR A 532 25.49 20.71 -1.92
CA THR A 532 26.30 21.74 -1.25
C THR A 532 25.81 22.09 0.16
N VAL A 533 26.70 22.65 1.00
CA VAL A 533 26.40 23.20 2.34
C VAL A 533 25.12 24.04 2.35
N ARG A 534 24.97 24.92 1.35
CA ARG A 534 23.79 25.78 1.19
C ARG A 534 22.53 24.96 0.97
N ARG A 535 22.54 23.99 0.03
CA ARG A 535 21.37 23.11 -0.21
C ARG A 535 21.02 22.26 1.02
N ALA A 536 22.03 21.81 1.77
CA ALA A 536 21.81 21.11 3.04
C ALA A 536 21.16 22.04 4.09
N ALA A 537 21.63 23.28 4.26
CA ALA A 537 21.03 24.27 5.15
C ALA A 537 19.59 24.64 4.74
N ASP A 538 19.36 24.92 3.46
CA ASP A 538 18.04 25.21 2.87
C ASP A 538 17.04 24.07 3.15
N ALA A 539 17.48 22.82 3.00
CA ALA A 539 16.62 21.64 3.13
C ALA A 539 16.43 21.17 4.59
N LEU A 540 17.43 21.36 5.46
CA LEU A 540 17.36 20.96 6.86
C LEU A 540 16.67 21.98 7.76
N SER A 541 16.71 23.27 7.43
CA SER A 541 15.99 24.33 8.16
C SER A 541 14.46 24.16 8.12
N VAL A 542 13.93 23.43 7.13
CA VAL A 542 12.54 22.95 7.09
C VAL A 542 12.16 22.11 8.30
N PHE A 543 13.08 21.26 8.78
CA PHE A 543 12.82 20.26 9.82
C PHE A 543 13.40 20.65 11.18
N LEU A 544 14.43 21.50 11.19
CA LEU A 544 15.15 21.94 12.38
C LEU A 544 14.70 23.36 12.76
N PRO A 545 14.24 23.61 14.00
CA PRO A 545 13.91 24.95 14.47
C PRO A 545 15.21 25.72 14.75
N VAL A 546 15.91 26.14 13.71
CA VAL A 546 17.25 26.73 13.76
C VAL A 546 17.29 27.91 12.80
N GLN A 547 17.91 29.02 13.20
CA GLN A 547 18.15 30.13 12.27
C GLN A 547 19.05 29.66 11.13
N TYR A 548 18.75 30.07 9.90
CA TYR A 548 19.41 29.55 8.70
C TYR A 548 20.95 29.74 8.76
N ASP A 549 21.44 30.93 9.13
CA ASP A 549 22.87 31.22 9.21
C ASP A 549 23.60 30.37 10.26
N ASP A 550 22.97 30.22 11.42
CA ASP A 550 23.48 29.38 12.53
C ASP A 550 23.62 27.92 12.08
N LEU A 551 22.65 27.40 11.32
CA LEU A 551 22.71 26.07 10.70
C LEU A 551 23.78 26.00 9.60
N HIS A 552 23.88 27.03 8.76
CA HIS A 552 24.83 27.11 7.65
C HIS A 552 26.28 27.10 8.14
N GLU A 553 26.64 27.90 9.14
CA GLU A 553 28.00 27.92 9.73
C GLU A 553 28.36 26.55 10.38
N ARG A 554 27.39 25.93 11.07
CA ARG A 554 27.55 24.61 11.69
C ARG A 554 27.72 23.48 10.68
N LEU A 555 27.07 23.59 9.51
CA LEU A 555 27.27 22.67 8.40
C LEU A 555 28.62 22.94 7.74
N GLN A 556 28.93 24.18 7.39
CA GLN A 556 30.18 24.60 6.73
C GLN A 556 31.42 24.11 7.48
N SER A 557 31.48 24.32 8.80
CA SER A 557 32.58 23.90 9.67
C SER A 557 32.79 22.38 9.77
N ARG A 558 31.82 21.57 9.35
CA ARG A 558 31.91 20.09 9.33
C ARG A 558 32.00 19.52 7.91
N TYR A 559 31.47 20.22 6.93
CA TYR A 559 31.27 19.72 5.56
C TYR A 559 32.58 19.30 4.90
N GLU A 560 33.69 20.03 5.11
CA GLU A 560 35.03 19.64 4.64
C GLU A 560 35.51 18.31 5.25
N THR A 561 35.09 17.96 6.46
CA THR A 561 35.41 16.65 7.08
C THR A 561 34.49 15.54 6.59
N TRP A 562 33.30 15.90 6.10
CA TRP A 562 32.29 14.97 5.62
C TRP A 562 32.47 14.59 4.15
N CYS A 563 32.78 15.53 3.26
CA CYS A 563 33.06 15.25 1.86
C CYS A 563 34.40 14.54 1.70
N LYS A 564 34.41 13.32 1.13
CA LYS A 564 35.65 12.67 0.67
C LYS A 564 36.02 13.07 -0.76
N ASP A 565 35.06 13.60 -1.52
CA ASP A 565 35.22 13.92 -2.94
C ASP A 565 36.15 15.13 -3.15
N PRO A 566 37.20 15.04 -4.02
CA PRO A 566 38.07 16.18 -4.34
C PRO A 566 37.36 17.36 -5.02
N VAL A 567 36.14 17.18 -5.54
CA VAL A 567 35.29 18.24 -6.11
C VAL A 567 34.58 19.05 -5.00
N GLY A 568 34.54 18.54 -3.76
CA GLY A 568 33.87 19.18 -2.63
C GLY A 568 32.35 18.97 -2.58
N GLU A 569 31.83 17.99 -3.33
CA GLU A 569 30.43 17.61 -3.28
C GLU A 569 30.19 16.50 -2.25
N LEU A 570 29.15 16.64 -1.42
CA LEU A 570 28.76 15.59 -0.49
C LEU A 570 27.99 14.51 -1.26
N THR A 571 28.56 13.31 -1.35
CA THR A 571 27.93 12.17 -2.03
C THR A 571 26.76 11.58 -1.22
N GLU A 572 25.92 10.74 -1.84
CA GLU A 572 24.83 10.02 -1.12
C GLU A 572 25.41 9.17 0.03
N THR A 573 26.56 8.54 -0.21
CA THR A 573 27.31 7.76 0.80
C THR A 573 27.84 8.65 1.92
N ASP A 574 28.52 9.77 1.60
CA ASP A 574 29.04 10.68 2.63
C ASP A 574 27.92 11.34 3.45
N PHE A 575 26.77 11.62 2.83
CA PHE A 575 25.57 12.05 3.55
C PHE A 575 25.12 10.95 4.53
N LEU A 576 24.85 9.73 4.06
CA LEU A 576 24.31 8.65 4.89
C LEU A 576 25.27 8.19 6.01
N GLU A 577 26.58 8.16 5.75
CA GLU A 577 27.59 7.73 6.71
C GLU A 577 27.95 8.80 7.76
N ARG A 578 27.82 10.10 7.44
CA ARG A 578 28.52 11.16 8.19
C ARG A 578 27.64 12.34 8.58
N MET A 579 26.94 12.96 7.62
CA MET A 579 26.02 14.07 7.93
C MET A 579 24.72 13.54 8.56
N TRP A 580 24.20 12.42 8.05
CA TRP A 580 22.91 11.88 8.46
C TRP A 580 22.85 11.48 9.94
N PRO A 581 23.85 10.77 10.53
CA PRO A 581 23.85 10.50 11.97
C PRO A 581 23.78 11.78 12.81
N TRP A 582 24.49 12.83 12.41
CA TRP A 582 24.46 14.13 13.10
C TRP A 582 23.09 14.82 13.01
N VAL A 583 22.45 14.82 11.83
CA VAL A 583 21.08 15.35 11.67
C VAL A 583 20.07 14.53 12.45
N SER A 584 20.19 13.19 12.42
CA SER A 584 19.32 12.27 13.14
C SER A 584 19.38 12.50 14.65
N ASP A 585 20.58 12.63 15.20
CA ASP A 585 20.80 12.94 16.62
C ASP A 585 20.19 14.30 16.99
N MET A 586 20.35 15.33 16.14
CA MET A 586 19.68 16.64 16.33
C MET A 586 18.15 16.53 16.39
N MET A 587 17.54 15.84 15.42
CA MET A 587 16.08 15.71 15.32
C MET A 587 15.51 14.84 16.45
N LEU A 588 16.23 13.79 16.85
CA LEU A 588 15.86 12.96 18.00
C LEU A 588 15.96 13.73 19.32
N GLU A 589 17.02 14.54 19.49
CA GLU A 589 17.17 15.42 20.64
C GLU A 589 15.99 16.40 20.74
N LEU A 590 15.72 17.17 19.68
CA LEU A 590 14.60 18.10 19.59
C LEU A 590 13.24 17.45 19.93
N LYS A 591 12.94 16.29 19.36
CA LYS A 591 11.70 15.55 19.61
C LYS A 591 11.61 15.04 21.06
N THR A 592 12.72 14.57 21.63
CA THR A 592 12.79 14.14 23.03
C THR A 592 12.52 15.29 23.98
N GLU A 593 12.97 16.50 23.63
CA GLU A 593 12.76 17.70 24.42
C GLU A 593 11.34 18.27 24.33
N GLU A 594 10.74 18.23 23.15
CA GLU A 594 9.31 18.54 22.96
C GLU A 594 8.45 17.61 23.83
N GLN A 595 8.79 16.32 23.89
CA GLN A 595 8.11 15.33 24.74
C GLN A 595 8.35 15.52 26.24
N ARG A 596 9.56 15.92 26.66
CA ARG A 596 9.88 16.16 28.08
C ARG A 596 9.29 17.48 28.61
N GLY A 597 8.94 18.43 27.74
CA GLY A 597 8.28 19.68 28.09
C GLY A 597 9.17 20.69 28.80
N LYS A 598 8.59 21.55 29.64
CA LYS A 598 9.36 22.57 30.39
C LYS A 598 10.11 21.91 31.56
N PRO A 599 11.40 22.22 31.79
CA PRO A 599 12.14 21.69 32.93
C PRO A 599 11.53 22.13 34.28
N PRO A 600 11.58 21.28 35.32
CA PRO A 600 11.30 21.67 36.69
C PRO A 600 12.19 22.83 37.15
N SER A 601 11.78 23.56 38.18
CA SER A 601 12.64 24.62 38.75
C SER A 601 13.87 24.03 39.44
N LEU A 602 15.07 24.50 39.06
CA LEU A 602 16.33 24.10 39.71
C LEU A 602 16.42 24.54 41.17
N THR A 603 15.71 25.60 41.58
CA THR A 603 15.67 26.04 43.00
C THR A 603 14.70 25.22 43.84
N GLU A 604 13.56 24.83 43.27
CA GLU A 604 12.47 24.18 44.02
C GLU A 604 12.59 22.64 43.99
N CYS A 605 13.08 22.07 42.89
CA CYS A 605 13.20 20.63 42.70
C CYS A 605 14.49 20.25 41.95
N PRO A 606 15.68 20.35 42.58
CA PRO A 606 16.95 20.00 41.95
C PRO A 606 17.01 18.56 41.43
N GLU A 607 16.35 17.62 42.11
CA GLU A 607 16.29 16.21 41.69
C GLU A 607 15.39 16.00 40.47
N GLY A 608 14.22 16.65 40.41
CA GLY A 608 13.35 16.63 39.25
C GLY A 608 14.01 17.27 38.03
N TRP A 609 14.73 18.38 38.25
CA TRP A 609 15.57 19.00 37.23
C TRP A 609 16.65 18.05 36.71
N PHE A 610 17.35 17.36 37.63
CA PHE A 610 18.37 16.37 37.26
C PHE A 610 17.78 15.28 36.36
N ARG A 611 16.72 14.60 36.81
CA ARG A 611 16.06 13.53 36.02
C ARG A 611 15.50 14.04 34.69
N HIS A 612 15.06 15.30 34.60
CA HIS A 612 14.61 15.91 33.35
C HIS A 612 15.74 16.11 32.33
N PHE A 613 16.99 16.29 32.77
CA PHE A 613 18.16 16.40 31.88
C PHE A 613 19.03 15.13 31.81
N ASP A 614 18.70 14.09 32.57
CA ASP A 614 19.25 12.74 32.43
C ASP A 614 18.55 12.07 31.22
N TYR A 615 19.13 12.22 30.03
CA TYR A 615 18.46 11.79 28.78
C TYR A 615 18.44 10.27 28.63
N ASP A 616 19.40 9.58 29.23
CA ASP A 616 19.58 8.12 29.13
C ASP A 616 19.28 7.35 30.42
N ASP A 617 18.84 8.04 31.48
CA ASP A 617 18.52 7.49 32.81
C ASP A 617 19.71 6.73 33.43
N CYS A 618 20.93 7.21 33.15
CA CYS A 618 22.15 6.57 33.65
C CYS A 618 22.48 6.95 35.10
N GLY A 619 21.81 7.96 35.66
CA GLY A 619 22.02 8.47 37.01
C GLY A 619 23.14 9.52 37.13
N TYR A 620 23.69 9.99 36.01
CA TYR A 620 24.81 10.94 35.95
C TYR A 620 24.60 12.06 34.89
N LEU A 621 24.77 13.29 35.35
CA LEU A 621 25.00 14.54 34.62
C LEU A 621 26.32 14.60 33.84
N THR A 622 26.37 14.57 32.51
CA THR A 622 27.55 15.14 31.82
C THR A 622 27.59 16.68 32.00
N LEU A 623 28.78 17.29 31.87
CA LEU A 623 28.93 18.75 31.89
C LEU A 623 28.01 19.43 30.86
N PHE A 624 27.80 18.79 29.70
CA PHE A 624 26.99 19.36 28.63
C PHE A 624 25.49 19.27 28.87
N GLU A 625 25.00 18.22 29.54
CA GLU A 625 23.61 18.14 29.99
C GLU A 625 23.32 19.17 31.08
N VAL A 626 24.28 19.40 31.99
CA VAL A 626 24.17 20.50 32.97
C VAL A 626 24.19 21.87 32.29
N LEU A 627 25.07 22.11 31.31
CA LEU A 627 25.09 23.35 30.51
C LEU A 627 23.76 23.57 29.79
N ARG A 628 23.24 22.54 29.10
CA ARG A 628 21.95 22.53 28.39
C ARG A 628 20.80 22.87 29.33
N GLY A 629 20.73 22.18 30.47
CA GLY A 629 19.68 22.38 31.45
C GLY A 629 19.73 23.77 32.08
N CYS A 630 20.93 24.28 32.38
CA CYS A 630 21.11 25.63 32.90
C CYS A 630 20.60 26.66 31.89
N ALA A 631 20.98 26.50 30.62
CA ALA A 631 20.60 27.42 29.56
C ALA A 631 19.09 27.42 29.27
N LYS A 632 18.39 26.30 29.49
CA LYS A 632 16.93 26.21 29.44
C LYS A 632 16.19 26.73 30.67
N SER A 633 16.88 26.87 31.80
CA SER A 633 16.28 27.28 33.07
C SER A 633 16.57 28.75 33.42
N THR A 634 17.52 29.37 32.72
CA THR A 634 18.09 30.70 32.99
C THR A 634 17.67 31.70 31.92
N ASN A 635 17.39 32.95 32.30
CA ASN A 635 17.23 33.99 31.30
C ASN A 635 18.61 34.43 30.76
N ILE A 636 18.93 33.98 29.53
CA ILE A 636 20.23 34.23 28.87
C ILE A 636 20.44 35.73 28.58
N HIS A 637 19.39 36.50 28.32
CA HIS A 637 19.51 37.94 28.08
C HIS A 637 19.95 38.70 29.34
N VAL A 638 19.43 38.32 30.51
CA VAL A 638 19.87 38.90 31.81
C VAL A 638 21.35 38.61 32.09
N LEU A 639 21.87 37.45 31.65
CA LEU A 639 23.31 37.17 31.70
C LEU A 639 24.12 38.02 30.73
N ALA A 640 23.57 38.34 29.56
CA ALA A 640 24.22 39.17 28.55
C ALA A 640 24.31 40.65 28.95
N GLU A 641 23.24 41.22 29.50
CA GLU A 641 23.19 42.64 29.94
C GLU A 641 24.23 42.96 31.03
N ALA A 642 24.59 41.98 31.84
CA ALA A 642 25.61 42.11 32.89
C ALA A 642 27.05 42.11 32.34
N ASP A 643 27.26 41.94 31.03
CA ASP A 643 28.55 42.09 30.34
C ASP A 643 28.54 43.39 29.53
N ALA A 644 29.31 44.39 29.95
CA ALA A 644 29.28 45.74 29.38
C ALA A 644 29.64 45.77 27.88
N LEU A 645 30.38 44.76 27.39
CA LEU A 645 30.75 44.60 25.98
C LEU A 645 29.58 44.11 25.10
N GLY A 646 28.57 43.45 25.67
CA GLY A 646 27.47 42.85 24.92
C GLY A 646 26.52 43.83 24.23
N LYS A 647 26.63 45.14 24.52
CA LYS A 647 25.80 46.19 23.89
C LYS A 647 26.28 46.66 22.53
N GLU A 648 27.56 46.46 22.18
CA GLU A 648 28.15 47.03 20.96
C GLU A 648 28.27 46.01 19.80
N LEU A 649 28.13 44.71 20.07
CA LEU A 649 28.49 43.62 19.14
C LEU A 649 27.37 42.58 18.96
N GLY A 650 26.19 43.03 18.52
CA GLY A 650 25.22 42.29 17.68
C GLY A 650 24.54 41.00 18.20
N SER A 651 25.10 40.26 19.16
CA SER A 651 24.56 38.97 19.62
C SER A 651 24.61 38.86 21.15
N GLN A 652 23.63 39.47 21.81
CA GLN A 652 23.42 39.32 23.26
C GLN A 652 23.39 37.83 23.67
N ARG A 653 22.74 36.99 22.85
CA ARG A 653 22.59 35.55 23.05
C ARG A 653 23.93 34.84 23.19
N TYR A 654 24.91 35.15 22.32
CA TYR A 654 26.26 34.60 22.39
C TYR A 654 26.97 34.98 23.69
N HIS A 655 26.91 36.26 24.09
CA HIS A 655 27.51 36.73 25.34
C HIS A 655 26.88 36.06 26.57
N GLY A 656 25.55 35.97 26.61
CA GLY A 656 24.82 35.30 27.68
C GLY A 656 25.16 33.80 27.78
N ALA A 657 25.22 33.09 26.66
CA ALA A 657 25.58 31.67 26.61
C ALA A 657 27.05 31.44 27.03
N ARG A 658 27.98 32.29 26.59
CA ARG A 658 29.39 32.26 27.02
C ARG A 658 29.53 32.52 28.53
N ARG A 659 28.77 33.47 29.09
CA ARG A 659 28.76 33.74 30.53
C ARG A 659 28.17 32.58 31.33
N LEU A 660 27.07 32.00 30.86
CA LEU A 660 26.45 30.82 31.47
C LEU A 660 27.44 29.66 31.53
N ARG A 661 28.15 29.39 30.42
CA ARG A 661 29.22 28.39 30.38
C ARG A 661 30.28 28.66 31.44
N GLY A 662 30.80 29.88 31.53
CA GLY A 662 31.78 30.27 32.54
C GLY A 662 31.27 30.06 33.97
N ILE A 663 30.01 30.36 34.26
CA ILE A 663 29.40 30.11 35.59
C ILE A 663 29.36 28.61 35.90
N VAL A 664 28.94 27.77 34.96
CA VAL A 664 28.85 26.31 35.13
C VAL A 664 30.24 25.69 35.31
N GLU A 665 31.19 26.04 34.43
CA GLU A 665 32.58 25.55 34.50
C GLU A 665 33.29 26.01 35.79
N CYS A 666 33.00 27.21 36.31
CA CYS A 666 33.46 27.68 37.62
C CYS A 666 32.73 27.06 38.83
N CYS A 667 31.69 26.26 38.62
CA CYS A 667 31.05 25.43 39.66
C CYS A 667 31.45 23.95 39.55
N TRP A 668 31.98 23.52 38.41
CA TRP A 668 32.33 22.13 38.10
C TRP A 668 33.63 21.70 38.79
N ASP A 669 33.56 20.65 39.61
CA ASP A 669 34.73 20.02 40.21
C ASP A 669 35.30 18.97 39.23
N TRP A 670 36.28 19.38 38.43
CA TRP A 670 36.93 18.53 37.42
C TRP A 670 37.63 17.29 38.00
N ASN A 671 38.01 17.30 39.28
CA ASN A 671 38.62 16.14 39.92
C ASN A 671 37.58 15.09 40.33
N ARG A 672 36.37 15.55 40.71
CA ARG A 672 35.27 14.70 41.19
C ARG A 672 34.32 14.26 40.07
N TRP A 673 34.11 15.10 39.06
CA TRP A 673 33.09 14.93 38.00
C TRP A 673 33.73 14.93 36.61
N SER A 674 34.86 14.25 36.44
CA SER A 674 35.58 14.17 35.16
C SER A 674 34.77 13.45 34.06
N THR A 675 33.92 12.50 34.44
CA THR A 675 33.02 11.77 33.52
C THR A 675 31.56 12.19 33.64
N GLY A 676 31.15 12.73 34.80
CA GLY A 676 29.81 13.23 35.07
C GLY A 676 29.55 13.42 36.57
N ILE A 677 28.40 13.99 36.92
CA ILE A 677 27.97 14.23 38.30
C ILE A 677 26.76 13.36 38.65
N SER A 678 26.83 12.61 39.75
CA SER A 678 25.71 11.77 40.19
C SER A 678 24.52 12.61 40.70
N VAL A 679 23.32 12.03 40.72
CA VAL A 679 22.13 12.69 41.30
C VAL A 679 22.40 13.19 42.73
N ARG A 680 23.09 12.38 43.54
CA ARG A 680 23.45 12.74 44.91
C ARG A 680 24.43 13.92 44.97
N ASP A 681 25.50 13.90 44.18
CA ASP A 681 26.48 15.00 44.17
C ASP A 681 25.88 16.32 43.65
N PHE A 682 24.84 16.23 42.83
CA PHE A 682 24.08 17.37 42.34
C PHE A 682 23.10 17.92 43.40
N THR A 683 22.41 17.03 44.13
CA THR A 683 21.31 17.37 45.06
C THR A 683 21.69 17.42 46.54
N ASP A 684 22.89 16.99 46.94
CA ASP A 684 23.39 17.14 48.31
C ASP A 684 23.49 18.65 48.68
N PRO A 685 23.28 19.06 49.94
CA PRO A 685 23.45 20.45 50.37
C PRO A 685 24.87 20.97 50.07
N GLY A 686 24.97 22.01 49.23
CA GLY A 686 26.26 22.52 48.72
C GLY A 686 26.81 21.78 47.49
N GLY A 687 26.06 20.82 46.96
CA GLY A 687 26.27 20.17 45.66
C GLY A 687 26.10 21.14 44.49
N LEU A 688 26.27 20.61 43.26
CA LEU A 688 26.30 21.46 42.07
C LEU A 688 24.98 22.20 41.83
N GLY A 689 23.82 21.56 42.04
CA GLY A 689 22.51 22.17 41.83
C GLY A 689 22.34 23.45 42.66
N PHE A 690 22.70 23.40 43.95
CA PHE A 690 22.68 24.58 44.84
C PHE A 690 23.68 25.67 44.44
N LYS A 691 24.90 25.29 44.00
CA LYS A 691 25.92 26.25 43.54
C LYS A 691 25.47 27.00 42.28
N LEU A 692 24.80 26.31 41.36
CA LEU A 692 24.24 26.87 40.14
C LEU A 692 23.02 27.75 40.44
N ALA A 693 22.10 27.27 41.28
CA ALA A 693 20.92 28.00 41.72
C ALA A 693 21.26 29.34 42.42
N ALA A 694 22.40 29.40 43.13
CA ALA A 694 22.88 30.62 43.78
C ALA A 694 23.59 31.62 42.83
N ARG A 695 23.88 31.24 41.58
CA ARG A 695 24.69 32.04 40.63
C ARG A 695 23.99 32.38 39.31
N LEU A 696 23.00 31.60 38.90
CA LEU A 696 22.26 31.82 37.66
C LEU A 696 20.99 32.65 37.91
N PRO A 697 20.64 33.63 37.05
CA PRO A 697 19.33 34.29 37.05
C PRO A 697 18.28 33.33 36.48
N LEU A 698 17.93 32.32 37.28
CA LEU A 698 16.92 31.34 36.96
C LEU A 698 15.57 32.01 36.77
N THR A 699 14.82 31.56 35.77
CA THR A 699 13.47 32.06 35.53
C THR A 699 12.60 31.71 36.74
N GLU A 700 11.99 32.72 37.38
CA GLU A 700 11.01 32.46 38.43
C GLU A 700 9.88 31.62 37.85
N GLY A 701 9.71 30.41 38.39
CA GLY A 701 8.59 29.57 38.02
C GLY A 701 7.30 30.34 38.31
N HIS A 702 6.41 30.43 37.31
CA HIS A 702 5.00 30.63 37.61
C HIS A 702 4.62 29.53 38.60
N ARG A 703 4.39 29.91 39.86
CA ARG A 703 4.23 28.97 40.99
C ARG A 703 3.30 27.86 40.55
N CYS A 704 3.74 26.61 40.64
CA CYS A 704 2.89 25.46 40.34
C CYS A 704 1.65 25.51 41.23
N GLY A 705 0.54 25.95 40.65
CA GLY A 705 -0.76 25.91 41.29
C GLY A 705 -1.09 24.46 41.56
N VAL A 706 -1.23 24.09 42.83
CA VAL A 706 -1.86 22.82 43.23
C VAL A 706 -3.18 22.70 42.46
N PRO A 707 -3.51 21.56 41.82
CA PRO A 707 -4.68 21.45 40.96
C PRO A 707 -5.98 21.57 41.77
N GLY A 708 -6.46 22.81 41.91
CA GLY A 708 -7.79 23.14 42.40
C GLY A 708 -8.78 23.11 41.25
N PHE A 709 -9.89 22.39 41.43
CA PHE A 709 -10.98 22.28 40.46
C PHE A 709 -11.48 23.66 39.99
N GLY A 710 -11.47 23.88 38.67
CA GLY A 710 -11.94 25.08 37.98
C GLY A 710 -12.25 24.75 36.51
N PRO A 711 -13.16 25.49 35.86
CA PRO A 711 -14.28 24.86 35.18
C PRO A 711 -13.97 24.35 33.76
N THR A 712 -14.71 23.31 33.37
CA THR A 712 -14.85 22.87 31.98
C THR A 712 -15.42 23.99 31.11
N TYR A 713 -14.71 24.35 30.04
CA TYR A 713 -15.27 25.06 28.91
C TYR A 713 -15.58 24.05 27.80
N GLU A 714 -16.83 24.02 27.38
CA GLU A 714 -17.27 23.32 26.17
C GLU A 714 -16.90 24.13 24.93
N ILE A 715 -16.30 23.48 23.94
CA ILE A 715 -16.45 23.73 22.49
C ILE A 715 -16.55 22.37 21.81
#